data_AF-A0A8H2ZGQ6-F1
#
_entry.id   AF-A0A8H2ZGQ6-F1
#
_cell.length_a   1.000
_cell.length_b   1.000
_cell.length_c   1.000
_cell.angle_alpha   90.00
_cell.angle_beta   90.00
_cell.angle_gamma   90.00
#
_symmetry.space_group_name_H-M   'P 1'
#
loop_
_entity.id
_entity.type
_entity.pdbx_description
1 polymer ?
#
loop_
_entity_poly.entity_id
_entity_poly.type
_entity_poly.pdbx_seq_one_letter_code
_entity_poly.pdbx_strand_id
1 'polypeptide(L)'
;MNLSRKLLSQPEWRYGCRLFLGAVRGNSTATRTTTTTTTTTTGLDMVTWLKTLSRESLFQQGSPDLVKLGKWFVNVQDVKGMKMVKDLLITQFPEEYNKIENNLINISDNPFYLNMVLQSRGSRYQYKLFAEYLQLLVDRSNQSNIEKTSRLLYEAIYIQNMLFPSKNLGSALTIPDSIHKWFYDNLSKSSGFQHYMFLIQNDVNLSTGVYSRLFTTRLIQGSELEYQLATFDYFLLRPDEYPLPEVTMEKFVKLHNFYDIYNIINLTINKNKKDTLSQSNLSFYLQALVKKLSYYKDVTSKGGKDNGKQLAIQFVKFVIQTLAITTKLEDIKLFTSLLKSLIIFMKDSPHIDEDSFGKLMHRPIVQMFRLLRAKRDQDAIFQLASTVGRMSTIPKTYMFKNMILNELVLSLRYFNDPKLMCQFLISVIKKPNPGELLNNLGLWGTIFHSTCGRKVSAEVLIQDIHGMSNLIPRSLHGELEEISLPLSELYSSLFSTSSLTMGMQLYREFLIQLYMNYITFMEENFKKQCLWKNDSRIIKCFISSVLSHLEDKQLAYELLLDFYSKPFAKKVRNKGKDCPFSIILYDNLGLTPIQVEKVLACMKQNNIPLTFKICTSMVLRYVKWDDIDTAHSWYNKIVYCKFPIMHRTIVNIAQQYKWALPEDLSTEILNNNDINVDISNPSDELDSLIFEDTHISSNDISDLLSVVKHI
;
A
#
# COMPACT_ATOMS: atom_id res chain seq x y z
N MET A 1 -12.29 33.39 11.10
CA MET A 1 -12.98 33.98 9.94
C MET A 1 -13.89 32.93 9.32
N ASN A 2 -15.16 33.29 9.07
CA ASN A 2 -16.24 32.42 8.62
C ASN A 2 -15.91 31.68 7.31
N LEU A 3 -15.61 30.38 7.40
CA LEU A 3 -15.53 29.49 6.23
C LEU A 3 -16.94 29.23 5.69
N SER A 4 -17.16 29.62 4.44
CA SER A 4 -18.42 29.48 3.74
C SER A 4 -18.78 28.01 3.54
N ARG A 5 -19.91 27.61 4.13
CA ARG A 5 -20.65 26.38 3.82
C ARG A 5 -21.03 26.35 2.33
N LYS A 6 -20.16 25.84 1.46
CA LYS A 6 -20.55 25.58 0.06
C LYS A 6 -19.66 24.56 -0.67
N LEU A 7 -19.35 23.42 -0.06
CA LEU A 7 -19.02 22.21 -0.84
C LEU A 7 -19.81 21.00 -0.36
N LEU A 8 -20.93 20.82 -1.06
CA LEU A 8 -21.67 19.62 -1.40
C LEU A 8 -23.05 20.14 -1.79
N SER A 9 -23.47 19.87 -3.02
CA SER A 9 -24.81 20.24 -3.45
C SER A 9 -25.80 19.66 -2.41
N GLN A 10 -26.58 20.52 -1.77
CA GLN A 10 -27.55 20.09 -0.75
C GLN A 10 -28.47 18.94 -1.20
N PRO A 11 -28.77 18.71 -2.50
CA PRO A 11 -29.55 17.55 -2.93
C PRO A 11 -28.84 16.20 -2.73
N GLU A 12 -27.54 16.08 -3.01
CA GLU A 12 -26.81 14.80 -2.99
C GLU A 12 -26.41 14.39 -1.56
N TRP A 13 -26.05 15.36 -0.71
CA TRP A 13 -25.91 15.16 0.73
C TRP A 13 -27.24 14.77 1.38
N ARG A 14 -28.36 15.41 0.99
CA ARG A 14 -29.70 15.04 1.48
C ARG A 14 -30.19 13.70 0.91
N TYR A 15 -29.74 13.26 -0.26
CA TYR A 15 -30.10 11.96 -0.83
C TYR A 15 -29.31 10.81 -0.18
N GLY A 16 -28.00 10.98 0.03
CA GLY A 16 -27.16 10.05 0.79
C GLY A 16 -27.56 9.99 2.27
N CYS A 17 -27.85 11.13 2.91
CA CYS A 17 -28.42 11.14 4.25
C CYS A 17 -29.87 10.62 4.31
N ARG A 18 -30.70 10.71 3.25
CA ARG A 18 -32.04 10.09 3.25
C ARG A 18 -31.98 8.57 3.11
N LEU A 19 -31.05 8.04 2.31
CA LEU A 19 -30.83 6.59 2.21
C LEU A 19 -30.18 6.03 3.49
N PHE A 20 -29.30 6.80 4.14
CA PHE A 20 -28.60 6.39 5.36
C PHE A 20 -29.42 6.65 6.65
N LEU A 21 -30.10 7.80 6.78
CA LEU A 21 -31.02 8.07 7.89
C LEU A 21 -32.34 7.32 7.74
N GLY A 22 -32.76 6.97 6.52
CA GLY A 22 -33.89 6.06 6.29
C GLY A 22 -33.59 4.62 6.72
N ALA A 23 -32.32 4.21 6.70
CA ALA A 23 -31.87 2.89 7.16
C ALA A 23 -31.54 2.84 8.66
N VAL A 24 -31.23 3.98 9.31
CA VAL A 24 -30.69 4.02 10.69
C VAL A 24 -31.55 4.82 11.67
N ARG A 25 -32.42 5.75 11.22
CA ARG A 25 -33.38 6.45 12.09
C ARG A 25 -34.80 6.04 11.75
N GLY A 26 -35.33 5.07 12.49
CA GLY A 26 -36.74 5.14 12.84
C GLY A 26 -36.96 6.42 13.63
N ASN A 27 -37.79 7.34 13.11
CA ASN A 27 -38.63 8.20 13.92
C ASN A 27 -39.68 8.91 13.05
N SER A 28 -40.95 8.59 13.33
CA SER A 28 -41.90 9.57 13.86
C SER A 28 -41.57 11.03 13.53
N THR A 29 -42.01 11.51 12.38
CA THR A 29 -42.49 12.90 12.26
C THR A 29 -43.72 12.90 11.36
N ALA A 30 -44.85 13.24 11.98
CA ALA A 30 -46.14 13.35 11.33
C ALA A 30 -46.08 14.37 10.19
N THR A 31 -46.38 13.93 8.98
CA THR A 31 -46.93 14.80 7.94
C THR A 31 -48.15 14.09 7.36
N ARG A 32 -49.31 14.72 7.56
CA ARG A 32 -50.62 14.29 7.08
C ARG A 32 -50.59 14.16 5.56
N THR A 33 -50.77 12.95 5.06
CA THR A 33 -51.43 12.67 3.80
C THR A 33 -52.26 11.40 3.96
N THR A 34 -53.48 11.48 3.46
CA THR A 34 -54.66 10.65 3.68
C THR A 34 -54.54 9.21 3.19
N THR A 35 -54.93 8.29 4.09
CA THR A 35 -55.62 7.00 3.86
C THR A 35 -55.00 5.98 2.88
N THR A 36 -54.23 5.04 3.42
CA THR A 36 -54.60 3.59 3.49
C THR A 36 -53.79 2.94 4.62
N THR A 37 -54.50 2.44 5.63
CA THR A 37 -53.96 1.84 6.85
C THR A 37 -53.37 0.44 6.59
N THR A 38 -52.05 0.36 6.49
CA THR A 38 -51.27 -0.81 6.92
C THR A 38 -50.39 -0.37 8.07
N THR A 39 -50.88 -0.56 9.29
CA THR A 39 -50.12 -0.34 10.53
C THR A 39 -48.86 -1.22 10.49
N THR A 40 -47.68 -0.60 10.37
CA THR A 40 -46.39 -1.26 10.65
C THR A 40 -46.36 -1.63 12.12
N THR A 41 -46.66 -2.89 12.44
CA THR A 41 -46.55 -3.46 13.78
C THR A 41 -45.08 -3.45 14.23
N THR A 42 -44.78 -2.70 15.28
CA THR A 42 -43.43 -2.60 15.85
C THR A 42 -43.07 -3.89 16.60
N GLY A 43 -41.79 -4.09 16.92
CA GLY A 43 -41.38 -5.21 17.77
C GLY A 43 -42.06 -5.25 19.14
N LEU A 44 -42.33 -4.07 19.73
CA LEU A 44 -43.07 -3.97 20.97
C LEU A 44 -44.51 -4.49 20.83
N ASP A 45 -45.20 -4.08 19.77
CA ASP A 45 -46.58 -4.50 19.49
C ASP A 45 -46.66 -6.02 19.34
N MET A 46 -45.67 -6.62 18.67
CA MET A 46 -45.58 -8.08 18.52
C MET A 46 -45.23 -8.79 19.81
N VAL A 47 -44.36 -8.23 20.65
CA VAL A 47 -44.09 -8.76 22.00
C VAL A 47 -45.36 -8.76 22.86
N THR A 48 -46.15 -7.67 22.84
CA THR A 48 -47.42 -7.61 23.56
C THR A 48 -48.44 -8.60 23.02
N TRP A 49 -48.55 -8.73 21.70
CA TRP A 49 -49.45 -9.69 21.06
C TRP A 49 -49.06 -11.15 21.38
N LEU A 50 -47.77 -11.50 21.30
CA LEU A 50 -47.28 -12.85 21.64
C LEU A 50 -47.58 -13.25 23.08
N LYS A 51 -47.55 -12.30 24.03
CA LYS A 51 -47.92 -12.55 25.43
C LYS A 51 -49.40 -12.87 25.62
N THR A 52 -50.26 -12.53 24.66
CA THR A 52 -51.72 -12.77 24.72
C THR A 52 -52.17 -14.04 23.99
N LEU A 53 -51.27 -14.74 23.29
CA LEU A 53 -51.62 -15.92 22.49
C LEU A 53 -51.73 -17.19 23.35
N SER A 54 -52.64 -18.08 22.95
CA SER A 54 -52.72 -19.42 23.52
C SER A 54 -51.54 -20.26 23.04
N ARG A 55 -51.01 -21.10 23.92
CA ARG A 55 -49.84 -21.97 23.65
C ARG A 55 -50.05 -22.79 22.36
N GLU A 56 -51.25 -23.32 22.15
CA GLU A 56 -51.61 -24.20 21.04
C GLU A 56 -51.53 -23.55 19.65
N SER A 57 -51.75 -22.23 19.55
CA SER A 57 -51.80 -21.55 18.24
C SER A 57 -50.42 -21.42 17.57
N LEU A 58 -49.32 -21.50 18.32
CA LEU A 58 -47.95 -21.46 17.78
C LEU A 58 -47.38 -22.83 17.39
N PHE A 59 -48.04 -23.93 17.77
CA PHE A 59 -47.56 -25.29 17.51
C PHE A 59 -48.26 -26.00 16.34
N GLN A 60 -49.44 -25.53 15.93
CA GLN A 60 -50.14 -26.06 14.76
C GLN A 60 -49.55 -25.48 13.47
N GLN A 61 -49.11 -26.35 12.56
CA GLN A 61 -48.63 -25.93 11.24
C GLN A 61 -49.76 -25.25 10.47
N GLY A 62 -49.48 -24.07 9.91
CA GLY A 62 -50.46 -23.30 9.13
C GLY A 62 -51.47 -22.50 9.95
N SER A 63 -51.31 -22.38 11.28
CA SER A 63 -52.16 -21.51 12.07
C SER A 63 -52.07 -20.05 11.59
N PRO A 64 -53.18 -19.27 11.65
CA PRO A 64 -53.17 -17.88 11.20
C PRO A 64 -52.17 -17.02 11.99
N ASP A 65 -51.96 -17.32 13.28
CA ASP A 65 -51.01 -16.63 14.14
C ASP A 65 -49.56 -16.93 13.74
N LEU A 66 -49.24 -18.18 13.42
CA LEU A 66 -47.90 -18.56 12.99
C LEU A 66 -47.58 -17.99 11.60
N VAL A 67 -48.55 -17.96 10.68
CA VAL A 67 -48.40 -17.30 9.37
C VAL A 67 -48.20 -15.79 9.53
N LYS A 68 -48.95 -15.16 10.44
CA LYS A 68 -48.78 -13.74 10.77
C LYS A 68 -47.38 -13.45 11.34
N LEU A 69 -46.90 -14.31 12.23
CA LEU A 69 -45.57 -14.20 12.83
C LEU A 69 -44.45 -14.41 11.78
N GLY A 70 -44.57 -15.42 10.92
CA GLY A 70 -43.63 -15.68 9.83
C GLY A 70 -43.55 -14.52 8.83
N LYS A 71 -44.71 -14.00 8.40
CA LYS A 71 -44.77 -12.81 7.53
C LYS A 71 -44.18 -11.57 8.19
N TRP A 72 -44.34 -11.42 9.49
CA TRP A 72 -43.73 -10.30 10.21
C TRP A 72 -42.21 -10.43 10.26
N PHE A 73 -41.65 -11.60 10.60
CA PHE A 73 -40.20 -11.79 10.61
C PHE A 73 -39.53 -11.52 9.26
N VAL A 74 -40.21 -11.83 8.14
CA VAL A 74 -39.68 -11.56 6.79
C VAL A 74 -39.77 -10.08 6.40
N ASN A 75 -40.78 -9.36 6.87
CA ASN A 75 -41.06 -7.98 6.43
C ASN A 75 -40.64 -6.90 7.43
N VAL A 76 -40.25 -7.27 8.66
CA VAL A 76 -39.89 -6.31 9.70
C VAL A 76 -38.53 -5.67 9.42
N GLN A 77 -38.51 -4.34 9.39
CA GLN A 77 -37.28 -3.55 9.26
C GLN A 77 -36.65 -3.24 10.64
N ASP A 78 -37.42 -3.37 11.72
CA ASP A 78 -36.96 -3.21 13.11
C ASP A 78 -36.23 -4.47 13.61
N VAL A 79 -34.91 -4.51 13.40
CA VAL A 79 -34.06 -5.63 13.84
C VAL A 79 -33.97 -5.73 15.37
N LYS A 80 -34.10 -4.63 16.11
CA LYS A 80 -34.15 -4.66 17.59
C LYS A 80 -35.44 -5.31 18.07
N GLY A 81 -36.56 -4.94 17.46
CA GLY A 81 -37.85 -5.58 17.67
C GLY A 81 -37.82 -7.08 17.35
N MET A 82 -37.20 -7.45 16.21
CA MET A 82 -36.98 -8.84 15.83
C MET A 82 -36.22 -9.62 16.91
N LYS A 83 -35.16 -9.04 17.46
CA LYS A 83 -34.40 -9.64 18.57
C LYS A 83 -35.27 -9.85 19.81
N MET A 84 -36.03 -8.84 20.23
CA MET A 84 -36.91 -8.93 21.40
C MET A 84 -37.96 -10.04 21.24
N VAL A 85 -38.58 -10.14 20.07
CA VAL A 85 -39.55 -11.20 19.76
C VAL A 85 -38.88 -12.58 19.77
N LYS A 86 -37.69 -12.71 19.17
CA LYS A 86 -36.93 -13.97 19.20
C LYS A 86 -36.58 -14.39 20.62
N ASP A 87 -36.02 -13.47 21.41
CA ASP A 87 -35.61 -13.72 22.80
C ASP A 87 -36.82 -14.08 23.67
N LEU A 88 -37.98 -13.46 23.43
CA LEU A 88 -39.24 -13.82 24.08
C LEU A 88 -39.66 -15.25 23.75
N LEU A 89 -39.65 -15.65 22.46
CA LEU A 89 -40.02 -17.01 22.04
C LEU A 89 -39.11 -18.07 22.68
N ILE A 90 -37.80 -17.79 22.73
CA ILE A 90 -36.82 -18.68 23.37
C ILE A 90 -37.08 -18.78 24.88
N THR A 91 -37.40 -17.66 25.53
CA THR A 91 -37.60 -17.62 26.99
C THR A 91 -38.94 -18.25 27.40
N GLN A 92 -39.98 -18.05 26.61
CA GLN A 92 -41.34 -18.53 26.90
C GLN A 92 -41.55 -20.00 26.52
N PHE A 93 -40.81 -20.50 25.51
CA PHE A 93 -40.95 -21.87 24.99
C PHE A 93 -39.57 -22.56 24.81
N PRO A 94 -38.77 -22.74 25.87
CA PRO A 94 -37.39 -23.21 25.73
C PRO A 94 -37.24 -24.64 25.18
N GLU A 95 -38.17 -25.54 25.51
CA GLU A 95 -38.13 -26.95 25.08
C GLU A 95 -38.70 -27.14 23.66
N GLU A 96 -39.66 -26.30 23.28
CA GLU A 96 -40.40 -26.41 22.02
C GLU A 96 -40.01 -25.36 20.97
N TYR A 97 -39.05 -24.49 21.28
CA TYR A 97 -38.58 -23.44 20.36
C TYR A 97 -38.20 -24.00 18.99
N ASN A 98 -37.49 -25.12 18.95
CA ASN A 98 -37.09 -25.78 17.70
C ASN A 98 -38.31 -26.18 16.84
N LYS A 99 -39.44 -26.52 17.47
CA LYS A 99 -40.68 -26.87 16.77
C LYS A 99 -41.33 -25.61 16.18
N ILE A 100 -41.34 -24.50 16.92
CA ILE A 100 -41.83 -23.20 16.44
C ILE A 100 -40.96 -22.71 15.28
N GLU A 101 -39.63 -22.77 15.43
CA GLU A 101 -38.65 -22.43 14.40
C GLU A 101 -38.90 -23.22 13.11
N ASN A 102 -38.95 -24.55 13.18
CA ASN A 102 -39.21 -25.39 12.01
C ASN A 102 -40.56 -25.10 11.35
N ASN A 103 -41.61 -24.86 12.13
CA ASN A 103 -42.91 -24.53 11.58
C ASN A 103 -42.88 -23.15 10.89
N LEU A 104 -42.19 -22.14 11.45
CA LEU A 104 -42.02 -20.83 10.83
C LEU A 104 -41.22 -20.91 9.52
N ILE A 105 -40.18 -21.73 9.48
CA ILE A 105 -39.37 -21.95 8.27
C ILE A 105 -40.22 -22.59 7.17
N ASN A 106 -41.00 -23.62 7.50
CA ASN A 106 -41.78 -24.39 6.51
C ASN A 106 -42.92 -23.60 5.86
N ILE A 107 -43.47 -22.59 6.54
CA ILE A 107 -44.59 -21.78 6.02
C ILE A 107 -44.15 -20.48 5.33
N SER A 108 -42.85 -20.19 5.32
CA SER A 108 -42.32 -18.91 4.86
C SER A 108 -41.97 -18.90 3.38
N ASP A 109 -42.24 -17.77 2.73
CA ASP A 109 -41.82 -17.49 1.35
C ASP A 109 -40.28 -17.31 1.23
N ASN A 110 -39.58 -17.11 2.35
CA ASN A 110 -38.11 -17.04 2.40
C ASN A 110 -37.54 -17.94 3.53
N PRO A 111 -37.51 -19.27 3.30
CA PRO A 111 -37.11 -20.22 4.33
C PRO A 111 -35.63 -20.09 4.70
N PHE A 112 -34.76 -19.77 3.74
CA PHE A 112 -33.32 -19.59 3.99
C PHE A 112 -33.02 -18.42 4.94
N TYR A 113 -33.71 -17.29 4.76
CA TYR A 113 -33.57 -16.13 5.63
C TYR A 113 -34.08 -16.41 7.05
N LEU A 114 -35.26 -17.02 7.20
CA LEU A 114 -35.77 -17.36 8.52
C LEU A 114 -34.89 -18.39 9.24
N ASN A 115 -34.40 -19.39 8.51
CA ASN A 115 -33.50 -20.39 9.07
C ASN A 115 -32.20 -19.75 9.59
N MET A 116 -31.71 -18.67 8.96
CA MET A 116 -30.55 -17.90 9.46
C MET A 116 -30.89 -17.09 10.73
N VAL A 117 -32.03 -16.38 10.73
CA VAL A 117 -32.41 -15.41 11.77
C VAL A 117 -32.90 -16.08 13.06
N LEU A 118 -33.68 -17.16 12.93
CA LEU A 118 -34.35 -17.83 14.04
C LEU A 118 -33.44 -18.77 14.83
N GLN A 119 -32.19 -18.97 14.43
CA GLN A 119 -31.25 -19.77 15.24
C GLN A 119 -31.20 -19.22 16.69
N SER A 120 -31.31 -20.12 17.66
CA SER A 120 -31.36 -19.76 19.08
C SER A 120 -30.07 -19.09 19.56
N ARG A 121 -28.92 -19.48 19.00
CA ARG A 121 -27.60 -18.98 19.41
C ARG A 121 -26.65 -18.87 18.23
N GLY A 122 -25.74 -17.88 18.28
CA GLY A 122 -24.60 -17.80 17.36
C GLY A 122 -23.70 -19.03 17.52
N SER A 123 -23.54 -19.79 16.44
CA SER A 123 -22.78 -21.05 16.34
C SER A 123 -22.10 -21.16 14.98
N ARG A 124 -21.18 -22.12 14.83
CA ARG A 124 -20.57 -22.41 13.51
C ARG A 124 -21.61 -22.78 12.45
N TYR A 125 -22.67 -23.46 12.87
CA TYR A 125 -23.79 -23.81 11.99
C TYR A 125 -24.60 -22.57 11.57
N GLN A 126 -24.94 -21.69 12.52
CA GLN A 126 -25.63 -20.44 12.22
C GLN A 126 -24.83 -19.56 11.24
N TYR A 127 -23.51 -19.45 11.46
CA TYR A 127 -22.64 -18.71 10.54
C TYR A 127 -22.59 -19.35 9.14
N LYS A 128 -22.63 -20.69 9.05
CA LYS A 128 -22.71 -21.39 7.76
C LYS A 128 -24.01 -21.01 7.02
N LEU A 129 -25.15 -20.99 7.71
CA LEU A 129 -26.43 -20.55 7.13
C LEU A 129 -26.39 -19.10 6.65
N PHE A 130 -25.75 -18.21 7.41
CA PHE A 130 -25.52 -16.82 7.00
C PHE A 130 -24.69 -16.74 5.71
N ALA A 131 -23.55 -17.45 5.65
CA ALA A 131 -22.70 -17.45 4.47
C ALA A 131 -23.40 -18.04 3.23
N GLU A 132 -24.16 -19.13 3.40
CA GLU A 132 -24.98 -19.73 2.34
C GLU A 132 -26.08 -18.78 1.86
N TYR A 133 -26.73 -18.04 2.76
CA TYR A 133 -27.73 -17.05 2.39
C TYR A 133 -27.13 -15.89 1.60
N LEU A 134 -25.98 -15.36 2.01
CA LEU A 134 -25.27 -14.33 1.24
C LEU A 134 -24.90 -14.82 -0.17
N GLN A 135 -24.42 -16.06 -0.27
CA GLN A 135 -24.06 -16.66 -1.56
C GLN A 135 -25.30 -16.85 -2.44
N LEU A 136 -26.43 -17.30 -1.87
CA LEU A 136 -27.71 -17.42 -2.58
C LEU A 136 -28.18 -16.08 -3.17
N LEU A 137 -28.01 -14.98 -2.43
CA LEU A 137 -28.35 -13.64 -2.92
C LEU A 137 -27.48 -13.23 -4.11
N VAL A 138 -26.18 -13.53 -4.05
CA VAL A 138 -25.23 -13.27 -5.14
C VAL A 138 -25.52 -14.15 -6.35
N ASP A 139 -25.80 -15.43 -6.17
CA ASP A 139 -26.08 -16.38 -7.25
C ASP A 139 -27.37 -16.03 -7.99
N ARG A 140 -28.35 -15.43 -7.30
CA ARG A 140 -29.59 -14.92 -7.88
C ARG A 140 -29.47 -13.51 -8.46
N SER A 141 -28.30 -12.88 -8.33
CA SER A 141 -28.08 -11.52 -8.82
C SER A 141 -27.96 -11.52 -10.35
N ASN A 142 -28.60 -10.53 -10.98
CA ASN A 142 -28.46 -10.26 -12.41
C ASN A 142 -28.30 -8.74 -12.62
N GLN A 143 -27.89 -8.32 -13.82
CA GLN A 143 -27.60 -6.91 -14.11
C GLN A 143 -28.79 -5.98 -13.83
N SER A 144 -30.02 -6.45 -14.01
CA SER A 144 -31.25 -5.68 -13.76
C SER A 144 -31.61 -5.51 -12.27
N ASN A 145 -30.96 -6.22 -11.35
CA ASN A 145 -31.39 -6.31 -9.95
C ASN A 145 -30.25 -6.07 -8.95
N ILE A 146 -29.19 -5.38 -9.39
CA ILE A 146 -27.99 -5.08 -8.58
C ILE A 146 -28.36 -4.27 -7.33
N GLU A 147 -29.17 -3.22 -7.44
CA GLU A 147 -29.56 -2.37 -6.31
C GLU A 147 -30.39 -3.14 -5.26
N LYS A 148 -31.31 -4.00 -5.70
CA LYS A 148 -32.08 -4.85 -4.79
C LYS A 148 -31.16 -5.85 -4.08
N THR A 149 -30.23 -6.45 -4.82
CA THR A 149 -29.27 -7.41 -4.27
C THR A 149 -28.36 -6.75 -3.26
N SER A 150 -27.81 -5.56 -3.57
CA SER A 150 -26.94 -4.83 -2.66
C SER A 150 -27.67 -4.45 -1.37
N ARG A 151 -28.93 -4.00 -1.46
CA ARG A 151 -29.78 -3.72 -0.30
C ARG A 151 -29.97 -4.96 0.58
N LEU A 152 -30.31 -6.10 -0.01
CA LEU A 152 -30.50 -7.36 0.72
C LEU A 152 -29.21 -7.87 1.37
N LEU A 153 -28.05 -7.69 0.71
CA LEU A 153 -26.75 -8.04 1.28
C LEU A 153 -26.42 -7.15 2.49
N TYR A 154 -26.61 -5.83 2.38
CA TYR A 154 -26.42 -4.91 3.50
C TYR A 154 -27.33 -5.24 4.68
N GLU A 155 -28.60 -5.52 4.41
CA GLU A 155 -29.57 -5.93 5.42
C GLU A 155 -29.16 -7.23 6.12
N ALA A 156 -28.76 -8.26 5.36
CA ALA A 156 -28.30 -9.53 5.94
C ALA A 156 -27.07 -9.36 6.83
N ILE A 157 -26.09 -8.53 6.42
CA ILE A 157 -24.89 -8.24 7.19
C ILE A 157 -25.25 -7.48 8.48
N TYR A 158 -26.12 -6.48 8.39
CA TYR A 158 -26.59 -5.71 9.54
C TYR A 158 -27.31 -6.60 10.56
N ILE A 159 -28.22 -7.46 10.08
CA ILE A 159 -28.98 -8.40 10.91
C ILE A 159 -28.05 -9.39 11.61
N GLN A 160 -27.07 -9.94 10.89
CA GLN A 160 -26.10 -10.87 11.46
C GLN A 160 -25.36 -10.23 12.64
N ASN A 161 -24.89 -8.99 12.48
CA ASN A 161 -24.17 -8.28 13.53
C ASN A 161 -25.08 -7.97 14.76
N MET A 162 -26.35 -7.65 14.53
CA MET A 162 -27.29 -7.28 15.59
C MET A 162 -27.87 -8.48 16.38
N LEU A 163 -28.22 -9.56 15.69
CA LEU A 163 -28.83 -10.76 16.30
C LEU A 163 -27.80 -11.71 16.89
N PHE A 164 -26.62 -11.80 16.27
CA PHE A 164 -25.57 -12.72 16.65
C PHE A 164 -24.24 -11.98 16.84
N PRO A 165 -24.17 -11.00 17.76
CA PRO A 165 -22.91 -10.34 18.05
C PRO A 165 -21.89 -11.39 18.47
N SER A 166 -20.67 -11.26 17.94
CA SER A 166 -19.53 -12.11 18.25
C SER A 166 -19.42 -12.38 19.75
N LYS A 167 -19.55 -13.66 20.16
CA LYS A 167 -19.43 -14.08 21.57
C LYS A 167 -18.05 -13.81 22.16
N ASN A 168 -17.02 -13.76 21.32
CA ASN A 168 -15.70 -13.34 21.73
C ASN A 168 -15.67 -11.81 21.68
N LEU A 169 -15.55 -11.17 22.85
CA LEU A 169 -15.12 -9.76 22.93
C LEU A 169 -13.97 -9.56 21.94
N GLY A 170 -14.14 -8.63 20.99
CA GLY A 170 -13.11 -8.28 20.00
C GLY A 170 -13.08 -9.05 18.67
N SER A 171 -13.96 -10.02 18.38
CA SER A 171 -13.96 -10.64 17.03
C SER A 171 -14.86 -9.90 16.04
N ALA A 172 -14.30 -9.43 14.93
CA ALA A 172 -15.03 -8.84 13.81
C ALA A 172 -15.90 -9.87 13.07
N LEU A 173 -16.98 -9.41 12.43
CA LEU A 173 -17.78 -10.22 11.52
C LEU A 173 -16.95 -10.50 10.26
N THR A 174 -16.70 -11.77 9.98
CA THR A 174 -16.06 -12.17 8.71
C THR A 174 -17.15 -12.39 7.67
N ILE A 175 -16.91 -11.89 6.45
CA ILE A 175 -17.77 -12.11 5.29
C ILE A 175 -16.97 -12.92 4.26
N PRO A 176 -17.58 -13.85 3.50
CA PRO A 176 -16.88 -14.56 2.43
C PRO A 176 -16.30 -13.62 1.37
N ASP A 177 -15.08 -13.90 0.88
CA ASP A 177 -14.40 -13.04 -0.11
C ASP A 177 -15.14 -12.98 -1.45
N SER A 178 -15.98 -13.98 -1.78
CA SER A 178 -16.89 -13.95 -2.93
C SER A 178 -17.90 -12.81 -2.86
N ILE A 179 -18.36 -12.46 -1.65
CA ILE A 179 -19.30 -11.36 -1.44
C ILE A 179 -18.57 -10.02 -1.52
N HIS A 180 -17.36 -9.93 -0.96
CA HIS A 180 -16.49 -8.75 -1.16
C HIS A 180 -16.18 -8.54 -2.65
N LYS A 181 -15.91 -9.61 -3.40
CA LYS A 181 -15.75 -9.56 -4.85
C LYS A 181 -16.99 -9.00 -5.54
N TRP A 182 -18.17 -9.52 -5.20
CA TRP A 182 -19.42 -9.04 -5.79
C TRP A 182 -19.61 -7.54 -5.55
N PHE A 183 -19.38 -7.04 -4.34
CA PHE A 183 -19.42 -5.60 -4.08
C PHE A 183 -18.36 -4.84 -4.88
N TYR A 184 -17.15 -5.36 -5.02
CA TYR A 184 -16.06 -4.73 -5.76
C TYR A 184 -16.38 -4.54 -7.24
N ASP A 185 -17.03 -5.54 -7.83
CA ASP A 185 -17.36 -5.60 -9.26
C ASP A 185 -18.63 -4.80 -9.60
N ASN A 186 -19.61 -4.73 -8.68
CA ASN A 186 -20.93 -4.16 -8.95
C ASN A 186 -21.19 -2.78 -8.32
N LEU A 187 -20.43 -2.36 -7.32
CA LEU A 187 -20.58 -1.02 -6.73
C LEU A 187 -19.84 0.04 -7.54
N SER A 188 -20.51 1.17 -7.78
CA SER A 188 -19.89 2.35 -8.37
C SER A 188 -18.75 2.87 -7.50
N LYS A 189 -17.71 3.45 -8.12
CA LYS A 189 -16.58 4.04 -7.38
C LYS A 189 -17.04 5.14 -6.41
N SER A 190 -18.05 5.93 -6.79
CA SER A 190 -18.66 6.97 -5.94
C SER A 190 -19.29 6.45 -4.65
N SER A 191 -19.68 5.16 -4.60
CA SER A 191 -20.24 4.54 -3.39
C SER A 191 -19.18 3.95 -2.45
N GLY A 192 -17.88 4.04 -2.80
CA GLY A 192 -16.78 3.45 -2.04
C GLY A 192 -16.73 3.90 -0.58
N PHE A 193 -16.82 5.22 -0.34
CA PHE A 193 -16.85 5.79 1.01
C PHE A 193 -18.02 5.23 1.85
N GLN A 194 -19.23 5.23 1.30
CA GLN A 194 -20.43 4.78 2.00
C GLN A 194 -20.38 3.28 2.32
N HIS A 195 -19.93 2.47 1.35
CA HIS A 195 -19.74 1.05 1.55
C HIS A 195 -18.74 0.77 2.67
N TYR A 196 -17.57 1.42 2.64
CA TYR A 196 -16.54 1.19 3.64
C TYR A 196 -16.96 1.67 5.04
N MET A 197 -17.67 2.80 5.12
CA MET A 197 -18.29 3.29 6.36
C MET A 197 -19.30 2.27 6.90
N PHE A 198 -20.13 1.68 6.04
CA PHE A 198 -21.06 0.61 6.44
C PHE A 198 -20.32 -0.59 7.03
N LEU A 199 -19.22 -1.04 6.42
CA LEU A 199 -18.42 -2.15 6.94
C LEU A 199 -17.87 -1.85 8.34
N ILE A 200 -17.36 -0.64 8.56
CA ILE A 200 -16.86 -0.19 9.88
C ILE A 200 -17.97 -0.14 10.93
N GLN A 201 -19.15 0.37 10.56
CA GLN A 201 -20.29 0.47 11.46
C GLN A 201 -20.83 -0.90 11.88
N ASN A 202 -20.78 -1.87 10.97
CA ASN A 202 -21.27 -3.24 11.18
C ASN A 202 -20.18 -4.21 11.65
N ASP A 203 -19.07 -3.68 12.14
CA ASP A 203 -17.94 -4.43 12.66
C ASP A 203 -17.43 -5.55 11.72
N VAL A 204 -17.50 -5.31 10.42
CA VAL A 204 -17.00 -6.24 9.40
C VAL A 204 -15.48 -6.16 9.34
N ASN A 205 -14.83 -7.32 9.30
CA ASN A 205 -13.39 -7.43 9.18
C ASN A 205 -12.92 -6.81 7.84
N LEU A 206 -12.07 -5.79 7.90
CA LEU A 206 -11.58 -5.06 6.72
C LEU A 206 -10.32 -5.71 6.11
N SER A 207 -9.88 -6.79 6.75
CA SER A 207 -8.62 -7.47 6.50
C SER A 207 -8.79 -8.89 5.92
N THR A 208 -10.04 -9.34 5.71
CA THR A 208 -10.37 -10.69 5.25
C THR A 208 -10.42 -10.77 3.73
N GLY A 209 -9.57 -11.61 3.15
CA GLY A 209 -9.60 -11.90 1.71
C GLY A 209 -8.87 -10.89 0.83
N VAL A 210 -8.87 -11.16 -0.47
CA VAL A 210 -8.17 -10.32 -1.46
C VAL A 210 -8.98 -9.08 -1.77
N TYR A 211 -10.30 -9.20 -1.92
CA TYR A 211 -11.15 -8.10 -2.38
C TYR A 211 -11.39 -7.05 -1.30
N SER A 212 -11.44 -7.44 -0.02
CA SER A 212 -11.45 -6.47 1.09
C SER A 212 -10.19 -5.59 1.08
N ARG A 213 -9.01 -6.19 0.85
CA ARG A 213 -7.74 -5.43 0.75
C ARG A 213 -7.69 -4.55 -0.50
N LEU A 214 -8.27 -5.00 -1.61
CA LEU A 214 -8.39 -4.18 -2.81
C LEU A 214 -9.30 -2.96 -2.58
N PHE A 215 -10.39 -3.11 -1.82
CA PHE A 215 -11.21 -1.98 -1.40
C PHE A 215 -10.43 -0.98 -0.55
N THR A 216 -9.76 -1.44 0.51
CA THR A 216 -8.91 -0.57 1.35
C THR A 216 -7.86 0.15 0.50
N THR A 217 -7.19 -0.55 -0.41
CA THR A 217 -6.20 0.05 -1.33
C THR A 217 -6.82 1.11 -2.25
N ARG A 218 -8.02 0.84 -2.78
CA ARG A 218 -8.78 1.77 -3.62
C ARG A 218 -9.11 3.06 -2.87
N LEU A 219 -9.54 2.96 -1.60
CA LEU A 219 -9.86 4.14 -0.78
C LEU A 219 -8.61 4.95 -0.40
N ILE A 220 -7.51 4.28 -0.06
CA ILE A 220 -6.22 4.94 0.22
C ILE A 220 -5.73 5.77 -0.97
N GLN A 221 -6.06 5.35 -2.19
CA GLN A 221 -5.74 6.05 -3.45
C GLN A 221 -6.83 7.04 -3.89
N GLY A 222 -7.90 7.18 -3.11
CA GLY A 222 -9.08 7.98 -3.43
C GLY A 222 -8.96 9.45 -2.99
N SER A 223 -10.09 10.02 -2.60
CA SER A 223 -10.17 11.33 -1.95
C SER A 223 -9.48 11.38 -0.59
N GLU A 224 -9.12 12.58 -0.11
CA GLU A 224 -8.59 12.74 1.24
C GLU A 224 -9.57 12.22 2.30
N LEU A 225 -10.88 12.40 2.11
CA LEU A 225 -11.90 11.82 2.99
C LEU A 225 -11.93 10.28 2.95
N GLU A 226 -11.77 9.66 1.77
CA GLU A 226 -11.66 8.19 1.65
C GLU A 226 -10.36 7.66 2.26
N TYR A 227 -9.26 8.38 2.08
CA TYR A 227 -7.98 8.10 2.72
C TYR A 227 -8.15 8.13 4.25
N GLN A 228 -8.69 9.23 4.79
CA GLN A 228 -8.95 9.40 6.21
C GLN A 228 -9.88 8.31 6.76
N LEU A 229 -10.88 7.88 5.98
CA LEU A 229 -11.77 6.80 6.40
C LEU A 229 -11.04 5.45 6.46
N ALA A 230 -10.25 5.13 5.44
CA ALA A 230 -9.49 3.89 5.38
C ALA A 230 -8.38 3.82 6.44
N THR A 231 -7.79 4.95 6.82
CA THR A 231 -6.80 5.02 7.91
C THR A 231 -7.43 5.15 9.29
N PHE A 232 -8.72 5.48 9.39
CA PHE A 232 -9.43 5.90 10.60
C PHE A 232 -9.12 7.32 11.11
N ASP A 233 -8.25 8.07 10.42
CA ASP A 233 -8.04 9.49 10.72
C ASP A 233 -9.36 10.29 10.68
N TYR A 234 -10.33 9.85 9.87
CA TYR A 234 -11.65 10.46 9.76
C TYR A 234 -12.37 10.58 11.12
N PHE A 235 -12.23 9.56 11.97
CA PHE A 235 -12.81 9.53 13.32
C PHE A 235 -11.92 10.25 14.33
N LEU A 236 -10.60 10.12 14.21
CA LEU A 236 -9.63 10.74 15.13
C LEU A 236 -9.64 12.27 15.04
N LEU A 237 -9.87 12.81 13.84
CA LEU A 237 -9.93 14.25 13.59
C LEU A 237 -11.27 14.88 14.01
N ARG A 238 -12.28 14.07 14.37
CA ARG A 238 -13.64 14.53 14.72
C ARG A 238 -14.15 13.86 16.00
N PRO A 239 -13.45 14.01 17.13
CA PRO A 239 -13.83 13.36 18.38
C PRO A 239 -15.19 13.84 18.94
N ASP A 240 -15.64 15.03 18.55
CA ASP A 240 -16.94 15.58 18.99
C ASP A 240 -18.15 14.97 18.24
N GLU A 241 -17.94 14.45 17.03
CA GLU A 241 -19.00 13.88 16.17
C GLU A 241 -19.08 12.35 16.25
N TYR A 242 -17.97 11.72 16.64
CA TYR A 242 -17.79 10.27 16.60
C TYR A 242 -17.44 9.71 17.99
N PRO A 243 -17.53 8.38 18.19
CA PRO A 243 -17.31 7.77 19.50
C PRO A 243 -15.97 8.17 20.12
N LEU A 244 -15.93 8.21 21.45
CA LEU A 244 -14.72 8.47 22.24
C LEU A 244 -13.49 7.74 21.66
N PRO A 245 -12.28 8.33 21.72
CA PRO A 245 -11.07 7.73 21.15
C PRO A 245 -10.84 6.27 21.53
N GLU A 246 -11.26 5.85 22.73
CA GLU A 246 -11.20 4.47 23.20
C GLU A 246 -12.06 3.50 22.37
N VAL A 247 -13.30 3.88 22.05
CA VAL A 247 -14.21 3.08 21.21
C VAL A 247 -13.68 3.00 19.78
N THR A 248 -13.13 4.12 19.27
CA THR A 248 -12.47 4.17 17.96
C THR A 248 -11.26 3.24 17.91
N MET A 249 -10.44 3.22 18.97
CA MET A 249 -9.32 2.29 19.13
C MET A 249 -9.78 0.83 19.14
N GLU A 250 -10.80 0.50 19.92
CA GLU A 250 -11.34 -0.87 19.98
C GLU A 250 -11.85 -1.33 18.63
N LYS A 251 -12.59 -0.47 17.90
CA LYS A 251 -13.04 -0.77 16.53
C LYS A 251 -11.85 -0.94 15.60
N PHE A 252 -10.88 -0.03 15.62
CA PHE A 252 -9.72 -0.11 14.74
C PHE A 252 -8.94 -1.42 14.94
N VAL A 253 -8.68 -1.79 16.19
CA VAL A 253 -8.02 -3.05 16.58
C VAL A 253 -8.87 -4.26 16.19
N LYS A 254 -10.19 -4.21 16.37
CA LYS A 254 -11.12 -5.30 16.01
C LYS A 254 -11.13 -5.57 14.51
N LEU A 255 -11.19 -4.51 13.69
CA LEU A 255 -11.47 -4.60 12.26
C LEU A 255 -10.24 -4.88 11.39
N HIS A 256 -9.05 -4.52 11.88
CA HIS A 256 -7.81 -4.73 11.14
C HIS A 256 -6.99 -5.89 11.67
N ASN A 257 -6.32 -6.60 10.77
CA ASN A 257 -5.25 -7.54 11.11
C ASN A 257 -3.94 -6.77 11.37
N PHE A 258 -2.96 -7.50 11.90
CA PHE A 258 -1.65 -6.96 12.24
C PHE A 258 -0.89 -6.33 11.05
N TYR A 259 -0.99 -6.93 9.86
CA TYR A 259 -0.31 -6.45 8.65
C TYR A 259 -0.92 -5.17 8.09
N ASP A 260 -2.24 -5.03 8.17
CA ASP A 260 -2.95 -3.88 7.64
C ASP A 260 -2.73 -2.64 8.52
N ILE A 261 -2.71 -2.79 9.85
CA ILE A 261 -2.30 -1.70 10.77
C ILE A 261 -0.87 -1.22 10.43
N TYR A 262 0.06 -2.16 10.19
CA TYR A 262 1.43 -1.82 9.78
C TYR A 262 1.50 -1.09 8.43
N ASN A 263 0.68 -1.49 7.46
CA ASN A 263 0.61 -0.80 6.18
C ASN A 263 0.09 0.63 6.35
N ILE A 264 -0.92 0.84 7.20
CA ILE A 264 -1.42 2.18 7.55
C ILE A 264 -0.30 3.02 8.16
N ILE A 265 0.44 2.50 9.16
CA ILE A 265 1.58 3.21 9.75
C ILE A 265 2.62 3.58 8.68
N ASN A 266 2.94 2.66 7.77
CA ASN A 266 3.87 2.93 6.68
C ASN A 266 3.39 4.04 5.75
N LEU A 267 2.09 4.09 5.46
CA LEU A 267 1.49 5.14 4.65
C LEU A 267 1.55 6.48 5.39
N THR A 268 1.20 6.52 6.67
CA THR A 268 1.29 7.71 7.53
C THR A 268 2.72 8.24 7.58
N ILE A 269 3.73 7.40 7.85
CA ILE A 269 5.14 7.83 7.89
C ILE A 269 5.61 8.34 6.51
N ASN A 270 5.17 7.72 5.42
CA ASN A 270 5.60 8.10 4.06
C ASN A 270 4.94 9.39 3.55
N LYS A 271 3.67 9.66 3.93
CA LYS A 271 2.93 10.86 3.55
C LYS A 271 3.47 12.10 4.28
N ASN A 272 3.95 11.92 5.50
CA ASN A 272 4.07 13.00 6.48
C ASN A 272 5.51 13.38 6.85
N LYS A 273 6.40 13.52 5.86
CA LYS A 273 7.76 14.03 6.10
C LYS A 273 7.83 15.51 6.53
N LYS A 274 6.72 16.27 6.53
CA LYS A 274 6.71 17.71 6.86
C LYS A 274 5.60 18.20 7.81
N ASP A 275 4.53 17.45 8.09
CA ASP A 275 3.40 17.95 8.90
C ASP A 275 3.43 17.45 10.36
N THR A 276 3.52 18.39 11.31
CA THR A 276 3.49 18.18 12.78
C THR A 276 2.19 17.55 13.29
N LEU A 277 1.06 17.76 12.61
CA LEU A 277 -0.24 17.15 12.93
C LEU A 277 -0.28 15.63 12.74
N SER A 278 0.62 15.04 11.94
CA SER A 278 0.64 13.59 11.72
C SER A 278 1.28 12.79 12.86
N GLN A 279 2.10 13.42 13.71
CA GLN A 279 2.75 12.71 14.81
C GLN A 279 1.73 12.32 15.90
N SER A 280 0.61 13.04 16.01
CA SER A 280 -0.44 12.73 16.99
C SER A 280 -1.09 11.37 16.73
N ASN A 281 -1.42 11.05 15.46
CA ASN A 281 -2.11 9.81 15.11
C ASN A 281 -1.17 8.60 15.00
N LEU A 282 0.14 8.82 14.80
CA LEU A 282 1.13 7.74 14.86
C LEU A 282 1.11 7.04 16.22
N SER A 283 0.95 7.80 17.30
CA SER A 283 0.81 7.25 18.65
C SER A 283 -0.40 6.31 18.78
N PHE A 284 -1.53 6.68 18.18
CA PHE A 284 -2.74 5.86 18.11
C PHE A 284 -2.46 4.54 17.37
N TYR A 285 -1.85 4.58 16.19
CA TYR A 285 -1.57 3.37 15.42
C TYR A 285 -0.56 2.43 16.11
N LEU A 286 0.46 2.99 16.77
CA LEU A 286 1.41 2.20 17.57
C LEU A 286 0.72 1.55 18.77
N GLN A 287 -0.14 2.28 19.49
CA GLN A 287 -0.95 1.72 20.57
C GLN A 287 -1.90 0.62 20.05
N ALA A 288 -2.47 0.78 18.85
CA ALA A 288 -3.31 -0.23 18.23
C ALA A 288 -2.54 -1.53 17.94
N LEU A 289 -1.29 -1.46 17.46
CA LEU A 289 -0.46 -2.65 17.27
C LEU A 289 -0.22 -3.38 18.60
N VAL A 290 0.07 -2.65 19.68
CA VAL A 290 0.27 -3.21 21.02
C VAL A 290 -1.03 -3.87 21.53
N LYS A 291 -2.17 -3.19 21.41
CA LYS A 291 -3.49 -3.74 21.77
C LYS A 291 -3.87 -4.97 20.93
N LYS A 292 -3.49 -5.01 19.65
CA LYS A 292 -3.72 -6.19 18.81
C LYS A 292 -2.90 -7.39 19.28
N LEU A 293 -1.68 -7.15 19.74
CA LEU A 293 -0.81 -8.19 20.29
C LEU A 293 -1.34 -8.74 21.63
N SER A 294 -1.86 -7.88 22.52
CA SER A 294 -2.51 -8.33 23.75
C SER A 294 -3.76 -9.15 23.46
N TYR A 295 -4.55 -8.76 22.45
CA TYR A 295 -5.70 -9.55 22.00
C TYR A 295 -5.31 -10.98 21.57
N TYR A 296 -4.21 -11.11 20.81
CA TYR A 296 -3.71 -12.43 20.43
C TYR A 296 -3.35 -13.26 21.66
N LYS A 297 -2.68 -12.67 22.67
CA LYS A 297 -2.35 -13.34 23.93
C LYS A 297 -3.59 -13.93 24.61
N ASP A 298 -4.66 -13.14 24.71
CA ASP A 298 -5.90 -13.55 25.38
C ASP A 298 -6.68 -14.63 24.61
N VAL A 299 -6.59 -14.63 23.28
CA VAL A 299 -7.19 -15.69 22.43
C VAL A 299 -6.37 -16.98 22.49
N THR A 300 -5.04 -16.86 22.43
CA THR A 300 -4.12 -18.01 22.42
C THR A 300 -4.04 -18.71 23.77
N SER A 301 -4.13 -17.97 24.89
CA SER A 301 -4.09 -18.54 26.25
C SER A 301 -5.29 -19.42 26.60
N LYS A 302 -6.38 -19.35 25.82
CA LYS A 302 -7.59 -20.17 26.00
C LYS A 302 -7.58 -21.48 25.19
N GLY A 303 -6.54 -21.75 24.38
CA GLY A 303 -6.40 -23.00 23.62
C GLY A 303 -5.05 -23.68 23.89
N GLY A 304 -4.96 -24.97 23.54
CA GLY A 304 -3.85 -25.87 23.91
C GLY A 304 -2.44 -25.49 23.43
N LYS A 305 -1.47 -26.39 23.66
CA LYS A 305 -0.01 -26.15 23.57
C LYS A 305 0.50 -25.50 22.27
N ASP A 306 -0.16 -25.68 21.11
CA ASP A 306 0.25 -25.08 19.82
C ASP A 306 0.12 -23.55 19.76
N ASN A 307 -0.64 -22.95 20.67
CA ASN A 307 -0.92 -21.52 20.68
C ASN A 307 0.25 -20.66 21.19
N GLY A 308 1.13 -21.22 22.04
CA GLY A 308 2.32 -20.51 22.54
C GLY A 308 3.32 -20.18 21.44
N LYS A 309 3.50 -21.10 20.48
CA LYS A 309 4.34 -20.88 19.29
C LYS A 309 3.78 -19.82 18.36
N GLN A 310 2.48 -19.83 18.12
CA GLN A 310 1.84 -18.79 17.32
C GLN A 310 1.97 -17.41 17.96
N LEU A 311 1.75 -17.30 19.27
CA LEU A 311 1.90 -16.03 19.99
C LEU A 311 3.34 -15.50 19.94
N ALA A 312 4.34 -16.36 20.17
CA ALA A 312 5.75 -16.00 20.08
C ALA A 312 6.11 -15.49 18.67
N ILE A 313 5.66 -16.17 17.62
CA ILE A 313 5.89 -15.73 16.23
C ILE A 313 5.19 -14.39 15.94
N GLN A 314 3.98 -14.16 16.45
CA GLN A 314 3.29 -12.86 16.26
C GLN A 314 4.00 -11.74 17.01
N PHE A 315 4.51 -11.98 18.21
CA PHE A 315 5.36 -11.03 18.94
C PHE A 315 6.62 -10.69 18.14
N VAL A 316 7.32 -11.69 17.61
CA VAL A 316 8.50 -11.46 16.76
C VAL A 316 8.14 -10.62 15.53
N LYS A 317 7.04 -10.95 14.83
CA LYS A 317 6.57 -10.15 13.69
C LYS A 317 6.25 -8.71 14.09
N PHE A 318 5.72 -8.49 15.29
CA PHE A 318 5.49 -7.15 15.83
C PHE A 318 6.80 -6.39 16.01
N VAL A 319 7.78 -6.97 16.70
CA VAL A 319 9.07 -6.30 16.92
C VAL A 319 9.79 -6.04 15.60
N ILE A 320 9.75 -6.96 14.63
CA ILE A 320 10.31 -6.76 13.27
C ILE A 320 9.66 -5.56 12.56
N GLN A 321 8.35 -5.38 12.71
CA GLN A 321 7.65 -4.23 12.14
C GLN A 321 8.01 -2.93 12.85
N THR A 322 8.14 -2.95 14.17
CA THR A 322 8.61 -1.80 14.96
C THR A 322 10.04 -1.41 14.58
N LEU A 323 10.94 -2.38 14.38
CA LEU A 323 12.29 -2.15 13.85
C LEU A 323 12.27 -1.50 12.45
N ALA A 324 11.29 -1.84 11.61
CA ALA A 324 11.10 -1.18 10.31
C ALA A 324 10.74 0.30 10.46
N ILE A 325 9.90 0.61 11.45
CA ILE A 325 9.48 1.97 11.78
C ILE A 325 10.66 2.78 12.30
N THR A 326 11.43 2.24 13.25
CA THR A 326 12.63 2.93 13.79
C THR A 326 13.70 3.14 12.74
N THR A 327 13.84 2.21 11.77
CA THR A 327 14.73 2.40 10.62
C THR A 327 14.30 3.60 9.76
N LYS A 328 13.00 3.82 9.56
CA LYS A 328 12.48 4.98 8.82
C LYS A 328 12.63 6.30 9.59
N LEU A 329 12.56 6.24 10.92
CA LEU A 329 12.83 7.37 11.80
C LEU A 329 14.33 7.62 12.00
N GLU A 330 15.18 6.72 11.51
CA GLU A 330 16.64 6.74 11.65
C GLU A 330 17.16 6.77 13.11
N ASP A 331 16.39 6.22 14.04
CA ASP A 331 16.74 6.14 15.47
C ASP A 331 17.54 4.86 15.77
N ILE A 332 18.87 4.98 15.82
CA ILE A 332 19.79 3.86 16.05
C ILE A 332 19.67 3.32 17.47
N LYS A 333 19.51 4.17 18.48
CA LYS A 333 19.49 3.74 19.89
C LYS A 333 18.27 2.87 20.16
N LEU A 334 17.10 3.33 19.72
CA LEU A 334 15.86 2.58 19.87
C LEU A 334 15.88 1.31 19.01
N PHE A 335 16.42 1.38 17.79
CA PHE A 335 16.60 0.19 16.95
C PHE A 335 17.48 -0.87 17.64
N THR A 336 18.65 -0.48 18.14
CA THR A 336 19.61 -1.37 18.81
C THR A 336 19.00 -1.99 20.07
N SER A 337 18.30 -1.20 20.88
CA SER A 337 17.61 -1.68 22.09
C SER A 337 16.54 -2.73 21.75
N LEU A 338 15.67 -2.43 20.78
CA LEU A 338 14.62 -3.34 20.34
C LEU A 338 15.19 -4.63 19.74
N LEU A 339 16.29 -4.54 18.99
CA LEU A 339 16.96 -5.69 18.41
C LEU A 339 17.56 -6.59 19.50
N LYS A 340 18.22 -6.01 20.52
CA LYS A 340 18.72 -6.76 21.69
C LYS A 340 17.58 -7.49 22.39
N SER A 341 16.48 -6.79 22.69
CA SER A 341 15.31 -7.41 23.32
C SER A 341 14.69 -8.52 22.47
N LEU A 342 14.67 -8.36 21.14
CA LEU A 342 14.18 -9.39 20.22
C LEU A 342 15.05 -10.65 20.27
N ILE A 343 16.38 -10.49 20.23
CA ILE A 343 17.32 -11.60 20.27
C ILE A 343 17.18 -12.37 21.58
N ILE A 344 17.15 -11.66 22.71
CA ILE A 344 16.95 -12.24 24.05
C ILE A 344 15.63 -13.03 24.07
N PHE A 345 14.53 -12.40 23.66
CA PHE A 345 13.22 -13.06 23.63
C PHE A 345 13.22 -14.33 22.78
N MET A 346 13.83 -14.30 21.60
CA MET A 346 13.83 -15.48 20.72
C MET A 346 14.73 -16.61 21.21
N LYS A 347 15.84 -16.30 21.92
CA LYS A 347 16.72 -17.31 22.53
C LYS A 347 16.08 -17.94 23.77
N ASP A 348 15.39 -17.15 24.57
CA ASP A 348 14.77 -17.62 25.82
C ASP A 348 13.40 -18.27 25.60
N SER A 349 12.80 -18.11 24.40
CA SER A 349 11.49 -18.68 24.10
C SER A 349 11.58 -20.17 23.76
N PRO A 350 10.91 -21.06 24.50
CA PRO A 350 10.89 -22.50 24.21
C PRO A 350 10.11 -22.85 22.92
N HIS A 351 9.51 -21.85 22.26
CA HIS A 351 8.67 -22.04 21.09
C HIS A 351 9.36 -21.70 19.76
N ILE A 352 10.56 -21.12 19.81
CA ILE A 352 11.32 -20.71 18.64
C ILE A 352 12.54 -21.64 18.55
N ASP A 353 12.48 -22.58 17.62
CA ASP A 353 13.60 -23.44 17.27
C ASP A 353 14.68 -22.68 16.48
N GLU A 354 15.90 -23.22 16.43
CA GLU A 354 17.05 -22.56 15.79
C GLU A 354 16.82 -22.23 14.30
N ASP A 355 16.13 -23.10 13.55
CA ASP A 355 15.79 -22.84 12.14
C ASP A 355 14.79 -21.69 12.00
N SER A 356 13.77 -21.65 12.86
CA SER A 356 12.83 -20.53 12.94
C SER A 356 13.53 -19.23 13.33
N PHE A 357 14.44 -19.27 14.32
CA PHE A 357 15.25 -18.12 14.74
C PHE A 357 16.01 -17.53 13.54
N GLY A 358 16.77 -18.36 12.83
CA GLY A 358 17.57 -17.93 11.69
C GLY A 358 16.74 -17.29 10.58
N LYS A 359 15.56 -17.84 10.26
CA LYS A 359 14.64 -17.28 9.26
C LYS A 359 13.99 -15.98 9.71
N LEU A 360 13.63 -15.86 10.98
CA LEU A 360 13.01 -14.64 11.53
C LEU A 360 14.00 -13.48 11.59
N MET A 361 15.30 -13.76 11.73
CA MET A 361 16.38 -12.75 11.73
C MET A 361 16.71 -12.14 10.38
N HIS A 362 16.21 -12.70 9.26
CA HIS A 362 16.48 -12.15 7.92
C HIS A 362 16.05 -10.69 7.78
N ARG A 363 14.83 -10.35 8.23
CA ARG A 363 14.30 -8.97 8.11
C ARG A 363 15.01 -7.97 9.02
N PRO A 364 15.24 -8.26 10.32
CA PRO A 364 16.05 -7.41 11.18
C PRO A 364 17.43 -7.08 10.60
N ILE A 365 18.15 -8.08 10.08
CA ILE A 365 19.48 -7.86 9.50
C ILE A 365 19.40 -6.94 8.28
N VAL A 366 18.41 -7.13 7.40
CA VAL A 366 18.21 -6.23 6.25
C VAL A 366 17.85 -4.81 6.70
N GLN A 367 17.12 -4.65 7.80
CA GLN A 367 16.85 -3.33 8.38
C GLN A 367 18.12 -2.67 8.94
N MET A 368 19.05 -3.44 9.52
CA MET A 368 20.38 -2.94 9.91
C MET A 368 21.14 -2.39 8.71
N PHE A 369 21.19 -3.13 7.60
CA PHE A 369 21.80 -2.64 6.36
C PHE A 369 21.18 -1.32 5.89
N ARG A 370 19.85 -1.20 5.94
CA ARG A 370 19.13 0.02 5.56
C ARG A 370 19.43 1.20 6.47
N LEU A 371 19.51 0.96 7.77
CA LEU A 371 19.81 1.97 8.78
C LEU A 371 21.24 2.48 8.62
N LEU A 372 22.22 1.58 8.52
CA LEU A 372 23.63 1.95 8.28
C LEU A 372 23.79 2.72 6.95
N ARG A 373 23.07 2.30 5.90
CA ARG A 373 23.08 3.01 4.62
C ARG A 373 22.49 4.42 4.72
N ALA A 374 21.40 4.59 5.47
CA ALA A 374 20.82 5.92 5.70
C ALA A 374 21.85 6.86 6.38
N LYS A 375 22.68 6.32 7.27
CA LYS A 375 23.77 7.05 7.93
C LYS A 375 25.07 7.14 7.14
N ARG A 376 25.11 6.56 5.93
CA ARG A 376 26.27 6.56 5.01
C ARG A 376 27.56 5.92 5.57
N ASP A 377 27.46 5.09 6.61
CA ASP A 377 28.63 4.37 7.16
C ASP A 377 28.89 3.08 6.36
N GLN A 378 29.81 3.17 5.40
CA GLN A 378 30.11 2.06 4.49
C GLN A 378 30.95 0.97 5.14
N ASP A 379 31.88 1.33 6.02
CA ASP A 379 32.74 0.36 6.70
C ASP A 379 31.91 -0.55 7.60
N ALA A 380 30.95 0.01 8.34
CA ALA A 380 30.02 -0.76 9.14
C ALA A 380 29.17 -1.72 8.28
N ILE A 381 28.79 -1.32 7.06
CA ILE A 381 28.01 -2.15 6.13
C ILE A 381 28.83 -3.37 5.67
N PHE A 382 30.09 -3.19 5.29
CA PHE A 382 30.94 -4.31 4.87
C PHE A 382 31.37 -5.19 6.06
N GLN A 383 31.60 -4.61 7.23
CA GLN A 383 31.81 -5.36 8.46
C GLN A 383 30.59 -6.23 8.80
N LEU A 384 29.38 -5.69 8.66
CA LEU A 384 28.14 -6.43 8.85
C LEU A 384 28.02 -7.56 7.81
N ALA A 385 28.29 -7.30 6.54
CA ALA A 385 28.26 -8.33 5.49
C ALA A 385 29.26 -9.47 5.74
N SER A 386 30.49 -9.13 6.15
CA SER A 386 31.52 -10.11 6.52
C SER A 386 31.06 -10.98 7.70
N THR A 387 30.48 -10.34 8.73
CA THR A 387 29.97 -11.02 9.93
C THR A 387 28.81 -11.97 9.60
N VAL A 388 27.80 -11.48 8.87
CA VAL A 388 26.66 -12.29 8.42
C VAL A 388 27.11 -13.45 7.51
N GLY A 389 28.14 -13.25 6.69
CA GLY A 389 28.71 -14.30 5.87
C GLY A 389 29.30 -15.45 6.67
N ARG A 390 29.87 -15.17 7.85
CA ARG A 390 30.50 -16.16 8.75
C ARG A 390 29.48 -16.89 9.64
N MET A 391 28.32 -16.29 9.90
CA MET A 391 27.27 -16.89 10.73
C MET A 391 26.73 -18.19 10.11
N SER A 392 26.76 -19.28 10.87
CA SER A 392 26.16 -20.58 10.51
C SER A 392 24.69 -20.68 10.93
N THR A 393 24.30 -19.97 11.98
CA THR A 393 22.96 -19.97 12.58
C THR A 393 21.88 -19.37 11.67
N ILE A 394 22.25 -18.46 10.77
CA ILE A 394 21.30 -17.83 9.85
C ILE A 394 21.33 -18.57 8.50
N PRO A 395 20.21 -19.21 8.09
CA PRO A 395 20.15 -19.89 6.81
C PRO A 395 20.22 -18.87 5.68
N LYS A 396 21.19 -19.05 4.77
CA LYS A 396 21.45 -18.13 3.65
C LYS A 396 20.52 -18.45 2.47
N THR A 397 19.22 -18.26 2.69
CA THR A 397 18.19 -18.52 1.68
C THR A 397 18.37 -17.61 0.47
N TYR A 398 17.84 -18.05 -0.67
CA TYR A 398 17.87 -17.30 -1.92
C TYR A 398 17.32 -15.87 -1.77
N MET A 399 16.15 -15.72 -1.14
CA MET A 399 15.52 -14.41 -0.92
C MET A 399 16.36 -13.52 0.00
N PHE A 400 16.92 -14.08 1.08
CA PHE A 400 17.74 -13.33 2.03
C PHE A 400 19.02 -12.79 1.38
N LYS A 401 19.70 -13.62 0.58
CA LYS A 401 20.86 -13.19 -0.20
C LYS A 401 20.48 -12.03 -1.11
N ASN A 402 19.42 -12.16 -1.91
CA ASN A 402 18.99 -11.08 -2.80
C ASN A 402 18.65 -9.77 -2.06
N MET A 403 18.05 -9.85 -0.88
CA MET A 403 17.78 -8.66 -0.07
C MET A 403 19.08 -7.97 0.38
N ILE A 404 20.05 -8.71 0.93
CA ILE A 404 21.34 -8.13 1.35
C ILE A 404 22.11 -7.59 0.16
N LEU A 405 22.19 -8.35 -0.94
CA LEU A 405 22.93 -7.94 -2.13
C LEU A 405 22.39 -6.64 -2.73
N ASN A 406 21.07 -6.46 -2.76
CA ASN A 406 20.46 -5.20 -3.20
C ASN A 406 20.84 -4.02 -2.31
N GLU A 407 20.87 -4.21 -0.98
CA GLU A 407 21.29 -3.14 -0.07
C GLU A 407 22.78 -2.83 -0.23
N LEU A 408 23.65 -3.83 -0.39
CA LEU A 408 25.08 -3.65 -0.61
C LEU A 408 25.40 -2.91 -1.92
N VAL A 409 24.73 -3.27 -3.01
CA VAL A 409 24.85 -2.56 -4.30
C VAL A 409 24.46 -1.09 -4.15
N LEU A 410 23.37 -0.80 -3.44
CA LEU A 410 22.91 0.57 -3.19
C LEU A 410 23.86 1.35 -2.28
N SER A 411 24.59 0.67 -1.39
CA SER A 411 25.63 1.26 -0.55
C SER A 411 26.91 1.55 -1.32
N LEU A 412 27.27 0.70 -2.29
CA LEU A 412 28.46 0.93 -3.13
C LEU A 412 28.38 2.21 -3.98
N ARG A 413 27.17 2.71 -4.25
CA ARG A 413 26.96 3.99 -4.94
C ARG A 413 27.76 5.12 -4.28
N TYR A 414 27.89 5.15 -2.96
CA TYR A 414 28.53 6.26 -2.25
C TYR A 414 30.04 6.35 -2.48
N PHE A 415 30.69 5.27 -2.92
CA PHE A 415 32.12 5.32 -3.26
C PHE A 415 32.39 5.98 -4.63
N ASN A 416 31.37 6.05 -5.51
CA ASN A 416 31.52 6.51 -6.89
C ASN A 416 32.71 5.87 -7.65
N ASP A 417 33.07 4.62 -7.31
CA ASP A 417 34.15 3.87 -7.94
C ASP A 417 33.60 2.73 -8.82
N PRO A 418 33.68 2.85 -10.16
CA PRO A 418 33.20 1.82 -11.06
C PRO A 418 34.05 0.55 -11.05
N LYS A 419 35.34 0.61 -10.69
CA LYS A 419 36.21 -0.57 -10.55
C LYS A 419 35.81 -1.40 -9.34
N LEU A 420 35.59 -0.74 -8.19
CA LEU A 420 35.13 -1.39 -6.97
C LEU A 420 33.75 -2.04 -7.18
N MET A 421 32.84 -1.34 -7.84
CA MET A 421 31.51 -1.87 -8.17
C MET A 421 31.61 -3.10 -9.08
N CYS A 422 32.46 -3.06 -10.13
CA CYS A 422 32.71 -4.22 -10.98
C CYS A 422 33.27 -5.42 -10.20
N GLN A 423 34.32 -5.21 -9.38
CA GLN A 423 34.90 -6.24 -8.53
C GLN A 423 33.85 -6.87 -7.60
N PHE A 424 32.98 -6.04 -7.03
CA PHE A 424 31.86 -6.54 -6.23
C PHE A 424 30.92 -7.42 -7.05
N LEU A 425 30.47 -6.98 -8.24
CA LEU A 425 29.56 -7.75 -9.08
C LEU A 425 30.15 -9.11 -9.46
N ILE A 426 31.44 -9.16 -9.78
CA ILE A 426 32.13 -10.40 -10.15
C ILE A 426 32.26 -11.34 -8.95
N SER A 427 32.58 -10.81 -7.78
CA SER A 427 32.69 -11.62 -6.57
C SER A 427 31.34 -12.20 -6.15
N VAL A 428 30.24 -11.44 -6.30
CA VAL A 428 28.94 -11.79 -5.75
C VAL A 428 28.07 -12.64 -6.68
N ILE A 429 28.06 -12.31 -7.99
CA ILE A 429 27.10 -12.86 -8.96
C ILE A 429 27.68 -14.10 -9.61
N LYS A 430 27.03 -15.25 -9.43
CA LYS A 430 27.46 -16.51 -10.06
C LYS A 430 26.76 -16.81 -11.39
N LYS A 431 25.52 -16.33 -11.58
CA LYS A 431 24.76 -16.47 -12.82
C LYS A 431 23.94 -15.21 -13.08
N PRO A 432 23.92 -14.68 -14.33
CA PRO A 432 24.80 -15.02 -15.46
C PRO A 432 26.28 -14.70 -15.16
N ASN A 433 27.22 -15.16 -16.00
CA ASN A 433 28.64 -14.85 -15.84
C ASN A 433 28.84 -13.32 -15.90
N PRO A 434 29.17 -12.66 -14.77
CA PRO A 434 29.22 -11.20 -14.72
C PRO A 434 30.34 -10.63 -15.58
N GLY A 435 31.48 -11.32 -15.70
CA GLY A 435 32.59 -10.86 -16.53
C GLY A 435 32.23 -10.82 -18.01
N GLU A 436 31.64 -11.90 -18.51
CA GLU A 436 31.17 -11.98 -19.90
C GLU A 436 30.04 -10.97 -20.18
N LEU A 437 29.10 -10.81 -19.24
CA LEU A 437 28.03 -9.82 -19.33
C LEU A 437 28.59 -8.39 -19.45
N LEU A 438 29.49 -8.00 -18.56
CA LEU A 438 30.08 -6.67 -18.53
C LEU A 438 30.97 -6.42 -19.75
N ASN A 439 31.67 -7.45 -20.25
CA ASN A 439 32.45 -7.35 -21.47
C ASN A 439 31.54 -7.18 -22.70
N ASN A 440 30.44 -7.93 -22.80
CA ASN A 440 29.46 -7.80 -23.87
C ASN A 440 28.80 -6.41 -23.92
N LEU A 441 28.62 -5.77 -22.76
CA LEU A 441 28.13 -4.39 -22.65
C LEU A 441 29.22 -3.34 -22.94
N GLY A 442 30.48 -3.73 -23.13
CA GLY A 442 31.62 -2.81 -23.28
C GLY A 442 32.03 -2.09 -21.99
N LEU A 443 31.43 -2.45 -20.85
CA LEU A 443 31.73 -1.88 -19.53
C LEU A 443 33.11 -2.34 -19.04
N TRP A 444 33.47 -3.59 -19.29
CA TRP A 444 34.76 -4.15 -18.85
C TRP A 444 35.95 -3.41 -19.46
N GLY A 445 35.97 -3.30 -20.80
CA GLY A 445 37.02 -2.61 -21.53
C GLY A 445 37.12 -1.14 -21.18
N THR A 446 36.01 -0.51 -20.82
CA THR A 446 35.99 0.89 -20.36
C THR A 446 36.64 1.03 -18.99
N ILE A 447 36.26 0.18 -18.02
CA ILE A 447 36.62 0.37 -16.61
C ILE A 447 38.08 -0.03 -16.32
N PHE A 448 38.56 -1.10 -16.94
CA PHE A 448 39.90 -1.64 -16.68
C PHE A 448 40.94 -1.23 -17.73
N HIS A 449 40.53 -1.02 -18.98
CA HIS A 449 41.43 -0.80 -20.12
C HIS A 449 41.28 0.57 -20.79
N SER A 450 40.36 1.42 -20.31
CA SER A 450 40.06 2.75 -20.88
C SER A 450 39.72 2.73 -22.38
N THR A 451 39.22 1.61 -22.90
CA THR A 451 39.03 1.39 -24.35
C THR A 451 37.71 1.92 -24.92
N CYS A 452 37.07 2.89 -24.25
CA CYS A 452 35.82 3.54 -24.67
C CYS A 452 34.78 2.54 -25.22
N GLY A 453 34.29 1.62 -24.39
CA GLY A 453 33.20 0.72 -24.79
C GLY A 453 33.58 -0.44 -25.72
N ARG A 454 34.88 -0.65 -26.03
CA ARG A 454 35.32 -1.81 -26.83
C ARG A 454 35.33 -3.10 -25.99
N LYS A 455 34.98 -4.21 -26.64
CA LYS A 455 35.04 -5.55 -26.05
C LYS A 455 36.50 -6.01 -26.00
N VAL A 456 36.87 -6.61 -24.88
CA VAL A 456 38.19 -7.22 -24.67
C VAL A 456 38.15 -8.69 -25.11
N SER A 457 39.29 -9.25 -25.53
CA SER A 457 39.38 -10.66 -25.92
C SER A 457 39.10 -11.59 -24.72
N ALA A 458 38.66 -12.82 -25.00
CA ALA A 458 38.33 -13.77 -23.95
C ALA A 458 39.54 -14.13 -23.08
N GLU A 459 40.74 -14.16 -23.66
CA GLU A 459 41.98 -14.50 -22.95
C GLU A 459 42.34 -13.43 -21.91
N VAL A 460 42.27 -12.15 -22.28
CA VAL A 460 42.54 -11.02 -21.38
C VAL A 460 41.47 -10.92 -20.30
N LEU A 461 40.20 -11.13 -20.65
CA LEU A 461 39.09 -11.15 -19.69
C LEU A 461 39.30 -12.22 -18.59
N ILE A 462 39.73 -13.43 -18.98
CA ILE A 462 39.99 -14.51 -18.04
C ILE A 462 41.15 -14.14 -17.11
N GLN A 463 42.24 -13.58 -17.63
CA GLN A 463 43.39 -13.15 -16.83
C GLN A 463 43.00 -12.06 -15.81
N ASP A 464 42.24 -11.04 -16.25
CA ASP A 464 41.77 -9.96 -15.38
C ASP A 464 40.89 -10.49 -14.25
N ILE A 465 39.95 -11.40 -14.56
CA ILE A 465 39.04 -12.00 -13.57
C ILE A 465 39.83 -12.80 -12.52
N HIS A 466 40.84 -13.58 -12.94
CA HIS A 466 41.66 -14.36 -12.03
C HIS A 466 42.52 -13.49 -11.09
N GLY A 467 42.86 -12.27 -11.51
CA GLY A 467 43.60 -11.30 -10.70
C GLY A 467 42.77 -10.57 -9.63
N MET A 468 41.43 -10.71 -9.62
CA MET A 468 40.57 -9.97 -8.69
C MET A 468 40.40 -10.68 -7.34
N SER A 469 40.50 -9.90 -6.26
CA SER A 469 40.23 -10.38 -4.90
C SER A 469 38.72 -10.42 -4.61
N ASN A 470 38.30 -11.40 -3.81
CA ASN A 470 36.91 -11.48 -3.37
C ASN A 470 36.65 -10.47 -2.25
N LEU A 471 35.76 -9.51 -2.49
CA LEU A 471 35.39 -8.47 -1.52
C LEU A 471 34.41 -8.99 -0.45
N ILE A 472 33.68 -10.07 -0.74
CA ILE A 472 32.62 -10.61 0.12
C ILE A 472 32.81 -12.10 0.38
N PRO A 473 32.37 -12.63 1.55
CA PRO A 473 32.41 -14.06 1.81
C PRO A 473 31.62 -14.88 0.78
N ARG A 474 32.23 -16.00 0.34
CA ARG A 474 31.64 -16.97 -0.62
C ARG A 474 30.25 -17.48 -0.25
N SER A 475 29.91 -17.47 1.03
CA SER A 475 28.63 -17.90 1.56
C SER A 475 27.46 -16.98 1.16
N LEU A 476 27.73 -15.71 0.88
CA LEU A 476 26.75 -14.71 0.44
C LEU A 476 26.63 -14.61 -1.07
N HIS A 477 27.47 -15.32 -1.84
CA HIS A 477 27.35 -15.35 -3.29
C HIS A 477 26.00 -15.91 -3.70
N GLY A 478 25.39 -15.32 -4.71
CA GLY A 478 24.02 -15.59 -5.11
C GLY A 478 23.80 -15.46 -6.61
N GLU A 479 22.59 -15.82 -7.03
CA GLU A 479 22.09 -15.53 -8.37
C GLU A 479 21.09 -14.38 -8.22
N LEU A 480 21.34 -13.24 -8.86
CA LEU A 480 20.42 -12.11 -8.81
C LEU A 480 19.24 -12.36 -9.73
N GLU A 481 18.01 -12.27 -9.21
CA GLU A 481 16.81 -12.31 -10.05
C GLU A 481 16.70 -11.12 -11.01
N GLU A 482 17.26 -9.96 -10.62
CA GLU A 482 17.12 -8.69 -11.34
C GLU A 482 18.49 -7.99 -11.41
N ILE A 483 19.09 -8.00 -12.61
CA ILE A 483 20.42 -7.44 -12.86
C ILE A 483 20.37 -5.91 -13.12
N SER A 484 19.17 -5.38 -13.42
CA SER A 484 18.95 -3.99 -13.78
C SER A 484 19.42 -3.00 -12.70
N LEU A 485 19.20 -3.32 -11.42
CA LEU A 485 19.63 -2.48 -10.30
C LEU A 485 21.16 -2.36 -10.23
N PRO A 486 21.94 -3.45 -10.07
CA PRO A 486 23.39 -3.34 -10.04
C PRO A 486 24.02 -2.74 -11.30
N LEU A 487 23.48 -3.02 -12.48
CA LEU A 487 23.94 -2.36 -13.70
C LEU A 487 23.64 -0.85 -13.69
N SER A 488 22.46 -0.43 -13.22
CA SER A 488 22.13 1.01 -13.17
C SER A 488 23.04 1.80 -12.24
N GLU A 489 23.43 1.23 -11.10
CA GLU A 489 24.40 1.86 -10.19
C GLU A 489 25.80 1.90 -10.80
N LEU A 490 26.22 0.83 -11.49
CA LEU A 490 27.49 0.80 -12.22
C LEU A 490 27.53 1.83 -13.34
N TYR A 491 26.49 1.92 -14.18
CA TYR A 491 26.38 2.93 -15.22
C TYR A 491 26.40 4.34 -14.65
N SER A 492 25.67 4.59 -13.55
CA SER A 492 25.64 5.92 -12.91
C SER A 492 27.03 6.33 -12.42
N SER A 493 27.74 5.43 -11.72
CA SER A 493 29.11 5.66 -11.26
C SER A 493 30.10 5.84 -12.41
N LEU A 494 29.97 5.04 -13.48
CA LEU A 494 30.82 5.16 -14.66
C LEU A 494 30.60 6.50 -15.37
N PHE A 495 29.34 6.92 -15.54
CA PHE A 495 29.00 8.16 -16.22
C PHE A 495 29.44 9.38 -15.43
N SER A 496 29.29 9.39 -14.10
CA SER A 496 29.79 10.48 -13.26
C SER A 496 31.31 10.59 -13.36
N THR A 497 32.03 9.47 -13.21
CA THR A 497 33.51 9.47 -13.23
C THR A 497 34.07 9.80 -14.62
N SER A 498 33.43 9.29 -15.68
CA SER A 498 33.84 9.58 -17.06
C SER A 498 33.54 11.02 -17.46
N SER A 499 32.48 11.64 -16.95
CA SER A 499 32.17 13.05 -17.22
C SER A 499 33.22 14.01 -16.69
N LEU A 500 33.88 13.66 -15.57
CA LEU A 500 34.94 14.44 -14.95
C LEU A 500 36.30 14.23 -15.63
N THR A 501 36.51 13.10 -16.30
CA THR A 501 37.82 12.69 -16.82
C THR A 501 37.96 12.83 -18.33
N MET A 502 36.85 12.82 -19.07
CA MET A 502 36.83 12.93 -20.52
C MET A 502 36.39 14.32 -20.97
N GLY A 503 36.91 14.79 -22.11
CA GLY A 503 36.38 15.99 -22.76
C GLY A 503 34.95 15.78 -23.26
N MET A 504 34.15 16.84 -23.30
CA MET A 504 32.70 16.80 -23.60
C MET A 504 32.35 16.03 -24.89
N GLN A 505 33.10 16.23 -25.98
CA GLN A 505 32.87 15.53 -27.25
C GLN A 505 33.18 14.02 -27.17
N LEU A 506 34.30 13.66 -26.53
CA LEU A 506 34.68 12.26 -26.30
C LEU A 506 33.69 11.56 -25.39
N TYR A 507 33.19 12.27 -24.37
CA TYR A 507 32.16 11.77 -23.47
C TYR A 507 30.82 11.53 -24.20
N ARG A 508 30.44 12.43 -25.12
CA ARG A 508 29.25 12.24 -25.98
C ARG A 508 29.36 10.99 -26.85
N GLU A 509 30.48 10.81 -27.54
CA GLU A 509 30.73 9.62 -28.37
C GLU A 509 30.74 8.33 -27.53
N PHE A 510 31.37 8.39 -26.36
CA PHE A 510 31.40 7.31 -25.39
C PHE A 510 30.01 6.88 -24.91
N LEU A 511 29.14 7.84 -24.53
CA LEU A 511 27.76 7.54 -24.13
C LEU A 511 26.96 6.90 -25.26
N ILE A 512 27.07 7.41 -26.49
CA ILE A 512 26.40 6.85 -27.66
C ILE A 512 26.87 5.42 -27.91
N GLN A 513 28.18 5.17 -27.83
CA GLN A 513 28.75 3.84 -28.06
C GLN A 513 28.27 2.82 -27.00
N LEU A 514 28.28 3.19 -25.72
CA LEU A 514 27.75 2.33 -24.66
C LEU A 514 26.24 2.10 -24.79
N TYR A 515 25.50 3.11 -25.22
CA TYR A 515 24.07 2.98 -25.52
C TYR A 515 23.82 1.96 -26.64
N MET A 516 24.57 2.06 -27.75
CA MET A 516 24.45 1.11 -28.87
C MET A 516 24.82 -0.31 -28.47
N ASN A 517 25.87 -0.49 -27.66
CA ASN A 517 26.23 -1.79 -27.08
C ASN A 517 25.08 -2.36 -26.23
N TYR A 518 24.45 -1.52 -25.42
CA TYR A 518 23.32 -1.93 -24.58
C TYR A 518 22.09 -2.34 -25.41
N ILE A 519 21.72 -1.56 -26.43
CA ILE A 519 20.62 -1.91 -27.36
C ILE A 519 20.89 -3.24 -28.04
N THR A 520 22.08 -3.41 -28.63
CA THR A 520 22.47 -4.64 -29.32
C THR A 520 22.40 -5.85 -28.38
N PHE A 521 22.96 -5.71 -27.17
CA PHE A 521 22.90 -6.74 -26.15
C PHE A 521 21.46 -7.11 -25.78
N MET A 522 20.58 -6.13 -25.64
CA MET A 522 19.16 -6.34 -25.32
C MET A 522 18.44 -7.07 -26.44
N GLU A 523 18.64 -6.68 -27.71
CA GLU A 523 18.02 -7.35 -28.86
C GLU A 523 18.40 -8.83 -28.94
N GLU A 524 19.66 -9.17 -28.70
CA GLU A 524 20.18 -10.55 -28.74
C GLU A 524 19.73 -11.40 -27.53
N ASN A 525 19.61 -10.81 -26.34
CA ASN A 525 19.51 -11.56 -25.09
C ASN A 525 18.16 -11.41 -24.36
N PHE A 526 17.25 -10.58 -24.83
CA PHE A 526 15.99 -10.26 -24.13
C PHE A 526 15.13 -11.48 -23.77
N LYS A 527 15.20 -12.58 -24.54
CA LYS A 527 14.43 -13.82 -24.27
C LYS A 527 15.07 -14.75 -23.22
N LYS A 528 16.29 -14.48 -22.74
CA LYS A 528 16.99 -15.33 -21.75
C LYS A 528 16.43 -15.14 -20.33
N GLN A 529 16.49 -16.19 -19.52
CA GLN A 529 15.83 -16.32 -18.20
C GLN A 529 16.18 -15.25 -17.14
N CYS A 530 17.19 -14.40 -17.37
CA CYS A 530 17.62 -13.36 -16.42
C CYS A 530 17.27 -11.91 -16.85
N LEU A 531 16.87 -11.66 -18.10
CA LEU A 531 16.66 -10.31 -18.64
C LEU A 531 15.19 -9.93 -18.87
N TRP A 532 14.27 -10.89 -18.72
CA TRP A 532 12.83 -10.65 -18.84
C TRP A 532 12.25 -9.73 -17.74
N LYS A 533 12.98 -9.55 -16.62
CA LYS A 533 12.62 -8.64 -15.51
C LYS A 533 13.22 -7.22 -15.66
N ASN A 534 13.82 -6.88 -16.81
CA ASN A 534 14.46 -5.57 -16.97
C ASN A 534 13.50 -4.37 -16.75
N ASP A 535 14.08 -3.31 -16.18
CA ASP A 535 13.41 -2.09 -15.74
C ASP A 535 14.01 -0.87 -16.47
N SER A 536 13.30 0.26 -16.45
CA SER A 536 13.67 1.49 -17.15
C SER A 536 14.84 2.27 -16.51
N ARG A 537 15.57 1.67 -15.57
CA ARG A 537 16.63 2.33 -14.78
C ARG A 537 17.87 2.64 -15.61
N ILE A 538 18.30 1.70 -16.45
CA ILE A 538 19.52 1.87 -17.26
C ILE A 538 19.32 3.01 -18.27
N ILE A 539 18.21 3.02 -19.00
CA ILE A 539 17.88 4.11 -19.93
C ILE A 539 17.71 5.45 -19.20
N LYS A 540 17.17 5.44 -17.96
CA LYS A 540 17.15 6.62 -17.10
C LYS A 540 18.57 7.14 -16.80
N CYS A 541 19.55 6.27 -16.53
CA CYS A 541 20.94 6.69 -16.32
C CYS A 541 21.50 7.41 -17.56
N PHE A 542 21.32 6.84 -18.76
CA PHE A 542 21.77 7.47 -20.01
C PHE A 542 21.14 8.86 -20.20
N ILE A 543 19.81 8.96 -20.11
CA ILE A 543 19.08 10.23 -20.29
C ILE A 543 19.51 11.25 -19.24
N SER A 544 19.60 10.84 -17.98
CA SER A 544 20.00 11.72 -16.89
C SER A 544 21.40 12.28 -17.12
N SER A 545 22.36 11.44 -17.50
CA SER A 545 23.75 11.86 -17.74
C SER A 545 23.88 12.77 -18.96
N VAL A 546 23.11 12.53 -20.03
CA VAL A 546 23.08 13.44 -21.19
C VAL A 546 22.53 14.81 -20.79
N LEU A 547 21.44 14.87 -20.02
CA LEU A 547 20.86 16.15 -19.61
C LEU A 547 21.71 16.88 -18.58
N SER A 548 22.31 16.19 -17.62
CA SER A 548 23.05 16.81 -16.52
C SER A 548 24.51 17.13 -16.84
N HIS A 549 25.17 16.35 -17.70
CA HIS A 549 26.61 16.50 -17.97
C HIS A 549 26.93 16.99 -19.38
N LEU A 550 26.07 16.71 -20.36
CA LEU A 550 26.24 17.22 -21.74
C LEU A 550 25.31 18.39 -22.08
N GLU A 551 24.26 18.61 -21.29
CA GLU A 551 23.18 19.56 -21.56
C GLU A 551 22.53 19.41 -22.96
N ASP A 552 22.74 18.27 -23.62
CA ASP A 552 22.26 17.98 -24.98
C ASP A 552 20.82 17.46 -24.93
N LYS A 553 19.91 18.43 -24.93
CA LYS A 553 18.46 18.22 -24.92
C LYS A 553 17.96 17.40 -26.11
N GLN A 554 18.60 17.51 -27.27
CA GLN A 554 18.17 16.81 -28.48
C GLN A 554 18.57 15.34 -28.42
N LEU A 555 19.80 15.05 -28.01
CA LEU A 555 20.29 13.69 -27.85
C LEU A 555 19.48 12.90 -26.81
N ALA A 556 19.14 13.52 -25.67
CA ALA A 556 18.30 12.88 -24.65
C ALA A 556 16.92 12.46 -25.20
N TYR A 557 16.31 13.31 -26.03
CA TYR A 557 15.05 13.01 -26.71
C TYR A 557 15.20 11.86 -27.73
N GLU A 558 16.25 11.87 -28.52
CA GLU A 558 16.53 10.85 -29.53
C GLU A 558 16.76 9.46 -28.89
N LEU A 559 17.54 9.39 -27.81
CA LEU A 559 17.79 8.14 -27.09
C LEU A 559 16.52 7.51 -26.52
N LEU A 560 15.58 8.33 -26.02
CA LEU A 560 14.30 7.81 -25.52
C LEU A 560 13.47 7.20 -26.64
N LEU A 561 13.30 7.93 -27.75
CA LEU A 561 12.49 7.45 -28.86
C LEU A 561 13.11 6.23 -29.54
N ASP A 562 14.43 6.21 -29.72
CA ASP A 562 15.12 5.04 -30.24
C ASP A 562 14.90 3.82 -29.32
N PHE A 563 15.11 3.96 -28.01
CA PHE A 563 14.94 2.86 -27.06
C PHE A 563 13.52 2.28 -27.11
N TYR A 564 12.49 3.13 -27.04
CA TYR A 564 11.09 2.68 -27.04
C TYR A 564 10.54 2.30 -28.42
N SER A 565 11.29 2.57 -29.51
CA SER A 565 10.98 2.02 -30.83
C SER A 565 11.32 0.53 -30.95
N LYS A 566 12.21 0.01 -30.09
CA LYS A 566 12.69 -1.37 -30.18
C LYS A 566 11.64 -2.39 -29.71
N PRO A 567 11.57 -3.59 -30.31
CA PRO A 567 10.57 -4.61 -29.96
C PRO A 567 10.59 -5.05 -28.49
N PHE A 568 11.77 -5.05 -27.86
CA PHE A 568 11.92 -5.47 -26.45
C PHE A 568 11.36 -4.44 -25.46
N ALA A 569 11.26 -3.15 -25.84
CA ALA A 569 10.87 -2.07 -24.94
C ALA A 569 9.44 -2.23 -24.40
N LYS A 570 8.55 -2.84 -25.18
CA LYS A 570 7.15 -3.14 -24.76
C LYS A 570 7.05 -4.00 -23.50
N LYS A 571 8.11 -4.75 -23.17
CA LYS A 571 8.15 -5.66 -22.01
C LYS A 571 8.98 -5.11 -20.86
N VAL A 572 9.63 -3.95 -21.03
CA VAL A 572 10.38 -3.28 -19.96
C VAL A 572 9.38 -2.71 -18.95
N ARG A 573 9.57 -3.05 -17.68
CA ARG A 573 8.74 -2.49 -16.60
C ARG A 573 9.24 -1.08 -16.30
N ASN A 574 8.34 -0.19 -15.92
CA ASN A 574 8.69 1.14 -15.40
C ASN A 574 8.44 1.13 -13.89
N LYS A 575 9.40 0.61 -13.09
CA LYS A 575 9.30 0.54 -11.63
C LYS A 575 10.06 1.72 -10.98
N GLY A 576 9.52 2.93 -11.07
CA GLY A 576 10.12 4.10 -10.44
C GLY A 576 9.13 5.24 -10.24
N LYS A 577 9.38 6.08 -9.22
CA LYS A 577 8.66 7.36 -9.04
C LYS A 577 9.00 8.35 -10.17
N ASP A 578 10.24 8.28 -10.69
CA ASP A 578 10.69 9.03 -11.86
C ASP A 578 10.93 8.06 -13.03
N CYS A 579 10.11 8.17 -14.07
CA CYS A 579 10.26 7.44 -15.32
C CYS A 579 11.11 8.23 -16.33
N PRO A 580 11.77 7.58 -17.32
CA PRO A 580 12.53 8.27 -18.37
C PRO A 580 11.73 9.38 -19.08
N PHE A 581 10.44 9.15 -19.30
CA PHE A 581 9.52 10.14 -19.86
C PHE A 581 9.32 11.34 -18.96
N SER A 582 9.22 11.14 -17.64
CA SER A 582 9.11 12.26 -16.70
C SER A 582 10.35 13.12 -16.70
N ILE A 583 11.54 12.53 -16.82
CA ILE A 583 12.82 13.27 -16.87
C ILE A 583 12.87 14.11 -18.14
N ILE A 584 12.59 13.52 -19.31
CA ILE A 584 12.62 14.27 -20.58
C ILE A 584 11.54 15.33 -20.64
N LEU A 585 10.32 15.05 -20.18
CA LEU A 585 9.26 16.05 -20.22
C LEU A 585 9.48 17.15 -19.18
N TYR A 586 10.08 16.87 -18.02
CA TYR A 586 10.26 17.83 -16.93
C TYR A 586 11.59 18.59 -17.01
N ASP A 587 12.72 17.88 -17.10
CA ASP A 587 14.07 18.47 -17.05
C ASP A 587 14.51 19.08 -18.40
N ASN A 588 13.82 18.77 -19.50
CA ASN A 588 14.14 19.30 -20.84
C ASN A 588 13.07 20.26 -21.39
N LEU A 589 12.89 21.42 -20.76
CA LEU A 589 11.93 22.44 -21.18
C LEU A 589 12.16 23.05 -22.58
N GLY A 590 13.21 22.64 -23.30
CA GLY A 590 13.55 23.12 -24.64
C GLY A 590 12.84 22.40 -25.79
N LEU A 591 12.16 21.28 -25.54
CA LEU A 591 11.46 20.52 -26.60
C LEU A 591 10.35 21.33 -27.29
N THR A 592 10.21 21.15 -28.59
CA THR A 592 9.13 21.73 -29.42
C THR A 592 7.79 21.02 -29.19
N PRO A 593 6.64 21.66 -29.52
CA PRO A 593 5.32 21.02 -29.42
C PRO A 593 5.23 19.67 -30.14
N ILE A 594 5.81 19.58 -31.34
CA ILE A 594 5.82 18.36 -32.16
C ILE A 594 6.60 17.23 -31.47
N GLN A 595 7.74 17.55 -30.83
CA GLN A 595 8.53 16.57 -30.10
C GLN A 595 7.79 16.07 -28.85
N VAL A 596 7.10 16.97 -28.14
CA VAL A 596 6.29 16.58 -26.98
C VAL A 596 5.14 15.68 -27.38
N GLU A 597 4.45 15.96 -28.48
CA GLU A 597 3.39 15.10 -29.00
C GLU A 597 3.91 13.70 -29.35
N LYS A 598 5.08 13.60 -30.01
CA LYS A 598 5.72 12.31 -30.30
C LYS A 598 6.05 11.51 -29.04
N VAL A 599 6.53 12.18 -27.98
CA VAL A 599 6.81 11.54 -26.68
C VAL A 599 5.51 11.04 -26.05
N LEU A 600 4.44 11.84 -26.06
CA LEU A 600 3.13 11.43 -25.54
C LEU A 600 2.51 10.27 -26.33
N ALA A 601 2.66 10.26 -27.66
CA ALA A 601 2.24 9.15 -28.50
C ALA A 601 3.00 7.86 -28.15
N CYS A 602 4.33 7.97 -27.95
CA CYS A 602 5.17 6.85 -27.51
C CYS A 602 4.77 6.32 -26.12
N MET A 603 4.45 7.21 -25.18
CA MET A 603 3.92 6.83 -23.86
C MET A 603 2.61 6.05 -23.97
N LYS A 604 1.69 6.52 -24.81
CA LYS A 604 0.40 5.86 -25.05
C LYS A 604 0.58 4.46 -25.64
N GLN A 605 1.47 4.31 -26.61
CA GLN A 605 1.76 3.01 -27.23
C GLN A 605 2.38 2.00 -26.26
N ASN A 606 3.15 2.47 -25.27
CA ASN A 606 3.81 1.65 -24.26
C ASN A 606 3.06 1.57 -22.91
N ASN A 607 1.81 2.03 -22.85
CA ASN A 607 0.95 2.01 -21.65
C ASN A 607 1.60 2.61 -20.39
N ILE A 608 2.25 3.77 -20.54
CA ILE A 608 2.99 4.41 -19.46
C ILE A 608 2.06 5.31 -18.64
N PRO A 609 2.00 5.16 -17.31
CA PRO A 609 1.14 5.97 -16.47
C PRO A 609 1.63 7.42 -16.41
N LEU A 610 0.68 8.37 -16.31
CA LEU A 610 0.97 9.77 -16.05
C LEU A 610 1.46 9.95 -14.61
N THR A 611 2.55 10.70 -14.44
CA THR A 611 3.09 11.08 -13.13
C THR A 611 2.86 12.56 -12.88
N PHE A 612 2.91 12.98 -11.61
CA PHE A 612 2.79 14.40 -11.24
C PHE A 612 3.78 15.28 -12.02
N LYS A 613 5.06 14.89 -12.11
CA LYS A 613 6.09 15.61 -12.87
C LYS A 613 5.72 15.81 -14.35
N ILE A 614 5.12 14.81 -14.98
CA ILE A 614 4.67 14.90 -16.38
C ILE A 614 3.55 15.92 -16.50
N CYS A 615 2.52 15.84 -15.66
CA CYS A 615 1.43 16.80 -15.72
C CYS A 615 1.92 18.24 -15.45
N THR A 616 2.80 18.41 -14.44
CA THR A 616 3.43 19.69 -14.13
C THR A 616 4.17 20.27 -15.32
N SER A 617 5.01 19.47 -15.98
CA SER A 617 5.80 19.97 -17.10
C SER A 617 4.94 20.35 -18.29
N MET A 618 3.84 19.63 -18.54
CA MET A 618 2.88 20.00 -19.58
C MET A 618 2.22 21.36 -19.27
N VAL A 619 1.83 21.61 -18.02
CA VAL A 619 1.29 22.93 -17.60
C VAL A 619 2.31 24.03 -17.88
N LEU A 620 3.56 23.87 -17.42
CA LEU A 620 4.62 24.87 -17.60
C LEU A 620 4.90 25.16 -19.09
N ARG A 621 4.90 24.13 -19.93
CA ARG A 621 5.15 24.28 -21.37
C ARG A 621 4.04 24.99 -22.10
N TYR A 622 2.78 24.60 -21.88
CA TYR A 622 1.65 25.22 -22.55
C TYR A 622 1.47 26.68 -22.12
N VAL A 623 1.78 27.01 -20.85
CA VAL A 623 1.88 28.42 -20.42
C VAL A 623 2.98 29.16 -21.17
N LYS A 624 4.16 28.55 -21.34
CA LYS A 624 5.26 29.17 -22.11
C LYS A 624 4.94 29.32 -23.60
N TRP A 625 4.09 28.47 -24.15
CA TRP A 625 3.63 28.54 -25.54
C TRP A 625 2.38 29.42 -25.73
N ASP A 626 1.93 30.12 -24.68
CA ASP A 626 0.74 30.97 -24.69
C ASP A 626 -0.58 30.23 -24.99
N ASP A 627 -0.62 28.91 -24.76
CA ASP A 627 -1.83 28.08 -24.86
C ASP A 627 -2.38 27.79 -23.45
N ILE A 628 -3.07 28.79 -22.91
CA ILE A 628 -3.58 28.77 -21.54
C ILE A 628 -4.71 27.73 -21.35
N ASP A 629 -5.51 27.48 -22.38
CA ASP A 629 -6.62 26.52 -22.32
C ASP A 629 -6.11 25.08 -22.20
N THR A 630 -5.11 24.72 -23.00
CA THR A 630 -4.48 23.40 -22.89
C THR A 630 -3.71 23.26 -21.58
N ALA A 631 -3.04 24.30 -21.11
CA ALA A 631 -2.38 24.32 -19.80
C ALA A 631 -3.39 24.06 -18.67
N HIS A 632 -4.56 24.72 -18.70
CA HIS A 632 -5.62 24.54 -17.73
C HIS A 632 -6.20 23.12 -17.76
N SER A 633 -6.35 22.51 -18.95
CA SER A 633 -6.76 21.10 -19.09
C SER A 633 -5.78 20.14 -18.40
N TRP A 634 -4.47 20.37 -18.52
CA TRP A 634 -3.46 19.59 -17.82
C TRP A 634 -3.44 19.85 -16.31
N TYR A 635 -3.66 21.10 -15.88
CA TYR A 635 -3.82 21.45 -14.48
C TYR A 635 -5.03 20.72 -13.86
N ASN A 636 -6.16 20.69 -14.55
CA ASN A 636 -7.34 19.97 -14.10
C ASN A 636 -7.07 18.47 -13.94
N LYS A 637 -6.23 17.85 -14.79
CA LYS A 637 -5.79 16.46 -14.58
C LYS A 637 -5.01 16.29 -13.27
N ILE A 638 -4.20 17.27 -12.86
CA ILE A 638 -3.50 17.24 -11.56
C ILE A 638 -4.51 17.23 -10.41
N VAL A 639 -5.49 18.13 -10.47
CA VAL A 639 -6.54 18.27 -9.46
C VAL A 639 -7.44 17.02 -9.41
N TYR A 640 -7.90 16.52 -10.56
CA TYR A 640 -8.73 15.31 -10.63
C TYR A 640 -8.00 14.05 -10.14
N CYS A 641 -6.70 13.92 -10.46
CA CYS A 641 -5.89 12.80 -9.99
C CYS A 641 -5.40 12.97 -8.54
N LYS A 642 -5.74 14.08 -7.86
CA LYS A 642 -5.38 14.37 -6.46
C LYS A 642 -3.90 14.20 -6.16
N PHE A 643 -3.04 14.59 -7.11
CA PHE A 643 -1.61 14.61 -6.84
C PHE A 643 -1.33 15.70 -5.79
N PRO A 644 -0.46 15.44 -4.79
CA PRO A 644 -0.06 16.47 -3.85
C PRO A 644 0.68 17.57 -4.62
N ILE A 645 0.11 18.79 -4.63
CA ILE A 645 0.72 19.92 -5.33
C ILE A 645 1.91 20.42 -4.50
N MET A 646 3.09 19.93 -4.84
CA MET A 646 4.35 20.28 -4.16
C MET A 646 5.12 21.41 -4.87
N HIS A 647 4.70 21.80 -6.07
CA HIS A 647 5.47 22.70 -6.95
C HIS A 647 4.96 24.14 -6.89
N ARG A 648 5.75 25.06 -6.34
CA ARG A 648 5.39 26.49 -6.16
C ARG A 648 4.98 27.17 -7.46
N THR A 649 5.70 26.92 -8.56
CA THR A 649 5.42 27.54 -9.87
C THR A 649 4.02 27.21 -10.39
N ILE A 650 3.48 26.01 -10.12
CA ILE A 650 2.10 25.68 -10.51
C ILE A 650 1.10 26.50 -9.71
N VAL A 651 1.38 26.69 -8.41
CA VAL A 651 0.54 27.51 -7.52
C VAL A 651 0.53 28.95 -8.00
N ASN A 652 1.71 29.50 -8.34
CA ASN A 652 1.83 30.87 -8.86
C ASN A 652 1.12 31.05 -10.20
N ILE A 653 1.22 30.08 -11.12
CA ILE A 653 0.49 30.09 -12.39
C ILE A 653 -1.02 30.01 -12.16
N ALA A 654 -1.47 29.11 -11.28
CA ALA A 654 -2.89 28.99 -10.95
C ALA A 654 -3.43 30.29 -10.31
N GLN A 655 -2.64 30.98 -9.49
CA GLN A 655 -3.00 32.29 -8.96
C GLN A 655 -3.04 33.38 -10.04
N GLN A 656 -2.02 33.43 -10.90
CA GLN A 656 -1.92 34.39 -12.00
C GLN A 656 -3.11 34.30 -12.97
N TYR A 657 -3.52 33.09 -13.32
CA TYR A 657 -4.65 32.84 -14.24
C TYR A 657 -5.99 32.55 -13.54
N LYS A 658 -6.07 32.74 -12.21
CA LYS A 658 -7.27 32.53 -11.38
C LYS A 658 -7.90 31.12 -11.50
N TRP A 659 -7.08 30.09 -11.65
CA TRP A 659 -7.53 28.70 -11.60
C TRP A 659 -7.83 28.25 -10.15
N ALA A 660 -8.76 27.31 -10.00
CA ALA A 660 -9.19 26.84 -8.68
C ALA A 660 -8.12 25.98 -8.01
N LEU A 661 -7.54 26.46 -6.91
CA LEU A 661 -6.60 25.69 -6.07
C LEU A 661 -7.37 24.63 -5.26
N PRO A 662 -6.81 23.42 -5.08
CA PRO A 662 -7.38 22.43 -4.18
C PRO A 662 -7.47 22.94 -2.74
N GLU A 663 -8.56 22.61 -2.04
CA GLU A 663 -8.80 23.04 -0.65
C GLU A 663 -7.74 22.53 0.34
N ASP A 664 -6.99 21.48 -0.02
CA ASP A 664 -5.98 20.79 0.80
C ASP A 664 -4.55 21.33 0.60
N LEU A 665 -4.36 22.47 -0.09
CA LEU A 665 -3.02 23.02 -0.33
C LEU A 665 -2.41 23.53 1.00
N SER A 666 -1.33 22.90 1.47
CA SER A 666 -0.70 23.26 2.74
C SER A 666 -0.27 24.72 2.76
N THR A 667 -0.70 25.44 3.80
CA THR A 667 -0.39 26.86 4.05
C THR A 667 1.11 27.16 4.11
N GLU A 668 1.96 26.14 4.27
CA GLU A 668 3.43 26.27 4.25
C GLU A 668 4.02 26.60 2.87
N ILE A 669 3.40 26.18 1.76
CA ILE A 669 3.89 26.50 0.40
C ILE A 669 3.64 27.98 0.09
N LEU A 670 2.59 28.55 0.67
CA LEU A 670 2.16 29.94 0.51
C LEU A 670 2.89 30.94 1.43
N ASN A 671 3.46 30.46 2.55
CA ASN A 671 4.03 31.34 3.59
C ASN A 671 5.54 31.57 3.50
N ASN A 672 6.27 30.83 2.67
CA ASN A 672 7.70 31.10 2.40
C ASN A 672 7.81 32.17 1.30
N ASN A 673 7.45 33.40 1.67
CA ASN A 673 7.64 34.60 0.86
C ASN A 673 9.06 35.15 1.09
N ASP A 674 10.04 34.64 0.34
CA ASP A 674 11.21 35.45 -0.01
C ASP A 674 11.10 35.79 -1.50
N ILE A 675 10.84 37.07 -1.72
CA ILE A 675 10.59 37.71 -3.00
C ILE A 675 11.93 38.10 -3.62
N ASN A 676 12.06 37.83 -4.92
CA ASN A 676 13.15 38.14 -5.85
C ASN A 676 14.25 37.08 -6.00
N VAL A 677 13.93 36.00 -6.71
CA VAL A 677 14.91 35.33 -7.57
C VAL A 677 14.44 35.54 -9.00
N ASP A 678 15.24 36.28 -9.77
CA ASP A 678 15.07 36.45 -11.21
C ASP A 678 14.86 35.09 -11.89
N ILE A 679 13.93 35.05 -12.83
CA ILE A 679 13.45 33.84 -13.55
C ILE A 679 14.52 33.26 -14.52
N SER A 680 15.81 33.54 -14.32
CA SER A 680 16.84 33.25 -15.31
C SER A 680 17.65 31.96 -15.13
N ASN A 681 17.54 31.18 -14.03
CA ASN A 681 18.22 29.88 -13.95
C ASN A 681 17.51 28.84 -13.04
N PRO A 682 17.04 27.70 -13.58
CA PRO A 682 16.46 26.59 -12.81
C PRO A 682 17.50 25.68 -12.12
N SER A 683 18.79 25.95 -12.28
CA SER A 683 19.87 25.07 -11.78
C SER A 683 20.08 25.15 -10.26
N ASP A 684 19.74 26.28 -9.64
CA ASP A 684 20.26 26.61 -8.30
C ASP A 684 19.34 26.13 -7.16
N GLU A 685 18.13 25.63 -7.46
CA GLU A 685 17.23 25.02 -6.46
C GLU A 685 17.58 23.56 -6.13
N LEU A 686 18.44 22.89 -6.92
CA LEU A 686 18.75 21.46 -6.73
C LEU A 686 19.77 21.20 -5.59
N ASP A 687 20.57 22.21 -5.23
CA ASP A 687 21.67 22.07 -4.26
C ASP A 687 21.36 22.53 -2.83
N SER A 688 20.16 23.08 -2.57
CA SER A 688 19.80 23.62 -1.24
C SER A 688 19.19 22.62 -0.23
N LEU A 689 19.27 21.31 -0.51
CA LEU A 689 18.86 20.24 0.42
C LEU A 689 20.04 19.56 1.12
N ILE A 690 21.01 20.36 1.57
CA ILE A 690 22.01 19.91 2.54
C ILE A 690 21.33 19.87 3.91
N PHE A 691 20.95 18.67 4.34
CA PHE A 691 20.49 18.42 5.69
C PHE A 691 21.63 18.70 6.68
N GLU A 692 21.31 19.41 7.77
CA GLU A 692 22.17 19.57 8.93
C GLU A 692 22.65 18.19 9.43
N ASP A 693 23.97 18.02 9.48
CA ASP A 693 24.62 16.86 10.07
C ASP A 693 24.24 16.77 11.56
N THR A 694 23.26 15.93 11.88
CA THR A 694 23.11 15.44 13.25
C THR A 694 24.36 14.62 13.58
N HIS A 695 25.25 15.17 14.40
CA HIS A 695 26.41 14.46 14.94
C HIS A 695 25.96 13.16 15.62
N ILE A 696 26.17 12.03 14.96
CA ILE A 696 26.02 10.69 15.53
C ILE A 696 27.34 10.35 16.20
N SER A 697 27.28 9.96 17.47
CA SER A 697 28.46 9.44 18.16
C SER A 697 28.84 8.07 17.57
N SER A 698 30.11 7.86 17.25
CA SER A 698 30.68 6.58 16.79
C SER A 698 30.32 5.38 17.70
N ASN A 699 29.97 5.65 18.96
CA ASN A 699 29.55 4.67 19.95
C ASN A 699 28.24 3.97 19.57
N ASP A 700 27.27 4.66 18.95
CA ASP A 700 25.95 4.08 18.63
C ASP A 700 26.05 3.01 17.52
N ILE A 701 26.97 3.18 16.57
CA ILE A 701 27.22 2.24 15.47
C ILE A 701 28.01 1.02 15.99
N SER A 702 29.01 1.26 16.85
CA SER A 702 29.75 0.19 17.53
C SER A 702 28.82 -0.70 18.35
N ASP A 703 27.89 -0.09 19.09
CA ASP A 703 26.88 -0.80 19.85
C ASP A 703 25.97 -1.65 18.95
N LEU A 704 25.51 -1.11 17.83
CA LEU A 704 24.70 -1.87 16.85
C LEU A 704 25.46 -3.09 16.30
N LEU A 705 26.74 -2.92 15.94
CA LEU A 705 27.59 -4.02 15.44
C LEU A 705 27.90 -5.04 16.55
N SER A 706 27.98 -4.62 17.81
CA SER A 706 28.14 -5.54 18.95
C SER A 706 26.93 -6.48 19.09
N VAL A 707 25.71 -6.00 18.80
CA VAL A 707 24.48 -6.82 18.84
C VAL A 707 24.56 -7.99 17.87
N VAL A 708 25.22 -7.79 16.73
CA VAL A 708 25.40 -8.83 15.72
C VAL A 708 26.19 -10.01 16.28
N LYS A 709 27.14 -9.78 17.19
CA LYS A 709 27.88 -10.87 17.86
C LYS A 709 27.00 -11.69 18.81
N HIS A 710 25.88 -11.13 19.28
CA HIS A 710 24.90 -11.81 20.12
C HIS A 710 23.87 -12.61 19.32
N ILE A 711 23.82 -12.46 17.99
CA ILE A 711 23.03 -13.31 17.09
C ILE A 711 23.80 -14.60 16.86
#